data_AF-A0A7T7I4Z9-F1
#
_entry.id   AF-A0A7T7I4Z9-F1
#
_cell.length_a   1.000
_cell.length_b   1.000
_cell.length_c   1.000
_cell.angle_alpha   90.00
_cell.angle_beta   90.00
_cell.angle_gamma   90.00
#
_symmetry.space_group_name_H-M   'P 1'
#
loop_
_entity.id
_entity.type
_entity.pdbx_description
1 polymer ?
#
loop_
_entity_poly.entity_id
_entity_poly.type
_entity_poly.pdbx_seq_one_letter_code
_entity_poly.pdbx_strand_id
1 'polypeptide(L)'
;MEDVLRGPTPPPGVPVPFVGRDSEVEALSGRLNRWSEPGTSEENPKVVVLHGPAGVGKSALAAALVERLGLRHVHWLSLSDLARAEPTLLRLLAEHGAPRWPVVEAALTADRTGDQREFARELRDQCREHIQGSALVLDGVHPTLGRELLEVLHQGTNLVIITSRQKARWGDLGAYLHTVRPLGARDSVQLAQGVAATRWAGFSPSPEHRRLVSAARGLPLWARVAGAVLAGLEGATPLPVKGPGELLTLATDLLDPAVADMLLRLAAQEEGSAPFSALTVEALLPEDTDPSDVPHILSSLRSYELLLEPSDGRLVLPSPVATAALLRMPQIDRDLLTARVQADVEEAVTHSALGVARLLDGREVPGGRWETRFTPAELVEHVDEFMTLLDRHRYLSGNRHELADALATLLAVRGDAHRLVALHRASGDLTRRGLSLLLRTLGMSQTLRSGQVEESPQRAALGEADASYHAGELSRALTTLDSAPEALGADSAWLSTIRGAALCDQGRPLAAESELAEAEEICRLISFVRGRGWALLHHARACLLMSRAQKADHLLGQATQALRTAGDIRGLNWTATERIRLLLLSGPAEAALVAAQKTLTAHEQAEDIRGMGWTCHLLALGHARLGHSADARVALLASADHFRTCDDQLGAAWTRHRLAILTPDHWQVPELRSTAAEFTELGCDLGQAWSLLECALRAGPSPNEPNELAQAETLFTGLNDQGGLAWAQAVRARRLLPDEVASLVDLAWNHPQDIHNREQLDEDIRTFWRASEAETRPVIPLHARDTVAVSDPRRHKALAKYLATGATPPAAPRCHTRLTLLDDSPTTHATARILLRVTPETSHPWASSQDDRPWLTVVAVPLTAASVEPPTALLRPSPREVHGTEFALTAHRPGIHVIRFTIALEHTGTVLQQVETELEILDTGHPAGLAAPHATSLRGR
;
A
#
# COMPACT_ATOMS: atom_id res chain seq x y z
N MET A 1 2.85 -2.05 -9.64
CA MET A 1 1.85 -2.86 -8.93
C MET A 1 0.55 -2.14 -9.19
N GLU A 2 -0.22 -2.59 -10.18
CA GLU A 2 -1.49 -1.95 -10.53
C GLU A 2 -2.41 -2.02 -9.32
N ASP A 3 -3.14 -0.94 -9.05
CA ASP A 3 -4.08 -0.86 -7.94
C ASP A 3 -5.30 -1.73 -8.27
N VAL A 4 -5.18 -3.04 -8.01
CA VAL A 4 -6.20 -4.08 -8.29
C VAL A 4 -7.59 -3.70 -7.76
N LEU A 5 -7.66 -2.84 -6.74
CA LEU A 5 -8.89 -2.36 -6.12
C LEU A 5 -9.76 -1.45 -7.01
N ARG A 6 -9.16 -0.79 -8.00
CA ARG A 6 -9.81 0.19 -8.88
C ARG A 6 -9.95 -0.29 -10.33
N GLY A 7 -9.61 -1.55 -10.60
CA GLY A 7 -9.80 -2.17 -11.91
C GLY A 7 -11.22 -2.75 -12.09
N PRO A 8 -11.68 -2.95 -13.34
CA PRO A 8 -12.95 -3.59 -13.62
C PRO A 8 -12.96 -5.03 -13.09
N THR A 9 -14.04 -5.44 -12.44
CA THR A 9 -14.26 -6.86 -12.10
C THR A 9 -14.50 -7.64 -13.41
N PRO A 10 -13.64 -8.60 -13.79
CA PRO A 10 -13.77 -9.29 -15.07
C PRO A 10 -15.01 -10.19 -15.11
N PRO A 11 -15.60 -10.42 -16.29
CA PRO A 11 -16.71 -11.36 -16.43
C PRO A 11 -16.25 -12.80 -16.14
N PRO A 12 -17.12 -13.64 -15.56
CA PRO A 12 -16.84 -15.06 -15.41
C PRO A 12 -16.71 -15.74 -16.78
N GLY A 13 -15.85 -16.74 -16.87
CA GLY A 13 -15.79 -17.61 -18.05
C GLY A 13 -17.12 -18.32 -18.32
N VAL A 14 -17.39 -18.61 -19.60
CA VAL A 14 -18.58 -19.39 -19.98
C VAL A 14 -18.44 -20.82 -19.44
N PRO A 15 -19.44 -21.34 -18.69
CA PRO A 15 -19.36 -22.69 -18.14
C PRO A 15 -19.23 -23.73 -19.24
N VAL A 16 -18.20 -24.57 -19.17
CA VAL A 16 -17.99 -25.67 -20.11
C VAL A 16 -18.51 -26.98 -19.50
N PRO A 17 -19.32 -27.78 -20.21
CA PRO A 17 -19.91 -27.50 -21.52
C PRO A 17 -21.11 -26.53 -21.44
N PHE A 18 -21.27 -25.67 -22.45
CA PHE A 18 -22.43 -24.81 -22.66
C PHE A 18 -23.27 -25.39 -23.81
N VAL A 19 -24.52 -25.77 -23.54
CA VAL A 19 -25.33 -26.60 -24.46
C VAL A 19 -26.74 -26.03 -24.65
N GLY A 20 -27.25 -26.11 -25.88
CA GLY A 20 -28.67 -25.88 -26.20
C GLY A 20 -29.08 -24.41 -26.26
N ARG A 21 -28.11 -23.48 -26.38
CA ARG A 21 -28.36 -22.02 -26.31
C ARG A 21 -27.72 -21.20 -27.43
N ASP A 22 -27.13 -21.83 -28.43
CA ASP A 22 -26.42 -21.12 -29.50
C ASP A 22 -27.35 -20.16 -30.26
N SER A 23 -28.56 -20.62 -30.61
CA SER A 23 -29.56 -19.77 -31.27
C SER A 23 -30.05 -18.61 -30.40
N GLU A 24 -30.07 -18.80 -29.07
CA GLU A 24 -30.46 -17.77 -28.11
C GLU A 24 -29.38 -16.69 -28.00
N VAL A 25 -28.10 -17.09 -27.93
CA VAL A 25 -26.94 -16.21 -27.99
C VAL A 25 -26.88 -15.46 -29.32
N GLU A 26 -27.10 -16.13 -30.44
CA GLU A 26 -27.09 -15.52 -31.78
C GLU A 26 -28.22 -14.48 -31.93
N ALA A 27 -29.44 -14.81 -31.49
CA ALA A 27 -30.57 -13.88 -31.55
C ALA A 27 -30.37 -12.62 -30.69
N LEU A 28 -29.83 -12.80 -29.47
CA LEU A 28 -29.55 -11.71 -28.54
C LEU A 28 -28.38 -10.84 -29.00
N SER A 29 -27.26 -11.44 -29.42
CA SER A 29 -26.10 -10.71 -29.94
C SER A 29 -26.45 -9.95 -31.23
N GLY A 30 -27.19 -10.56 -32.15
CA GLY A 30 -27.67 -9.88 -33.36
C GLY A 30 -28.59 -8.70 -33.05
N ARG A 31 -29.38 -8.76 -31.97
CA ARG A 31 -30.19 -7.62 -31.51
C ARG A 31 -29.33 -6.51 -30.90
N LEU A 32 -28.39 -6.87 -30.03
CA LEU A 32 -27.47 -5.93 -29.38
C LEU A 32 -26.61 -5.18 -30.41
N ASN A 33 -26.14 -5.87 -31.46
CA ASN A 33 -25.39 -5.25 -32.55
C ASN A 33 -26.22 -4.23 -33.34
N ARG A 34 -27.51 -4.49 -33.58
CA ARG A 34 -28.41 -3.52 -34.25
C ARG A 34 -28.60 -2.25 -33.43
N TRP A 35 -28.55 -2.33 -32.10
CA TRP A 35 -28.62 -1.13 -31.27
C TRP A 35 -27.36 -0.26 -31.40
N SER A 36 -26.26 -0.80 -31.92
CA SER A 36 -24.99 -0.09 -32.14
C SER A 36 -24.88 0.56 -33.52
N GLU A 37 -25.90 0.44 -34.37
CA GLU A 37 -25.93 1.10 -35.68
C GLU A 37 -26.28 2.60 -35.53
N PRO A 38 -25.52 3.52 -36.15
CA PRO A 38 -25.80 4.95 -36.07
C PRO A 38 -27.14 5.28 -36.74
N GLY A 39 -28.07 5.86 -35.98
CA GLY A 39 -29.40 6.27 -36.45
C GLY A 39 -30.60 5.66 -35.71
N THR A 40 -30.39 4.64 -34.86
CA THR A 40 -31.40 4.19 -33.90
C THR A 40 -31.22 4.94 -32.58
N SER A 41 -32.00 6.01 -32.37
CA SER A 41 -32.00 6.93 -31.21
C SER A 41 -30.81 6.81 -30.22
N GLU A 42 -29.87 7.74 -30.31
CA GLU A 42 -28.69 7.89 -29.42
C GLU A 42 -29.02 8.18 -27.94
N GLU A 43 -30.30 8.18 -27.54
CA GLU A 43 -30.76 8.75 -26.26
C GLU A 43 -31.25 7.73 -25.22
N ASN A 44 -31.13 6.42 -25.44
CA ASN A 44 -31.50 5.44 -24.41
C ASN A 44 -30.43 4.35 -24.22
N PRO A 45 -30.14 3.99 -22.96
CA PRO A 45 -29.20 2.94 -22.62
C PRO A 45 -29.76 1.59 -23.06
N LYS A 46 -28.87 0.73 -23.50
CA LYS A 46 -29.22 -0.59 -24.02
C LYS A 46 -29.40 -1.52 -22.83
N VAL A 47 -30.58 -1.55 -22.22
CA VAL A 47 -30.85 -2.42 -21.06
C VAL A 47 -31.42 -3.76 -21.53
N VAL A 48 -30.76 -4.86 -21.19
CA VAL A 48 -31.25 -6.24 -21.39
C VAL A 48 -31.45 -6.90 -20.05
N VAL A 49 -32.64 -7.43 -19.81
CA VAL A 49 -32.95 -8.22 -18.59
C VAL A 49 -33.17 -9.67 -18.97
N LEU A 50 -32.24 -10.53 -18.56
CA LEU A 50 -32.36 -11.98 -18.62
C LEU A 50 -33.09 -12.46 -17.38
N HIS A 51 -34.33 -12.95 -17.54
CA HIS A 51 -35.15 -13.37 -16.41
C HIS A 51 -35.62 -14.83 -16.50
N GLY A 52 -35.75 -15.49 -15.36
CA GLY A 52 -36.13 -16.90 -15.28
C GLY A 52 -35.83 -17.53 -13.92
N PRO A 53 -36.28 -18.79 -13.68
CA PRO A 53 -36.12 -19.45 -12.39
C PRO A 53 -34.65 -19.60 -11.97
N ALA A 54 -34.40 -19.84 -10.68
CA ALA A 54 -33.05 -20.10 -10.18
C ALA A 54 -32.48 -21.39 -10.83
N GLY A 55 -31.17 -21.39 -11.13
CA GLY A 55 -30.51 -22.52 -11.79
C GLY A 55 -30.77 -22.66 -13.30
N VAL A 56 -31.56 -21.77 -13.92
CA VAL A 56 -31.87 -21.82 -15.37
C VAL A 56 -30.72 -21.32 -16.27
N GLY A 57 -29.55 -20.95 -15.73
CA GLY A 57 -28.39 -20.52 -16.53
C GLY A 57 -28.46 -19.09 -17.07
N LYS A 58 -29.02 -18.13 -16.31
CA LYS A 58 -29.05 -16.70 -16.72
C LYS A 58 -27.65 -16.09 -16.77
N SER A 59 -26.86 -16.26 -15.70
CA SER A 59 -25.49 -15.78 -15.60
C SER A 59 -24.60 -16.39 -16.68
N ALA A 60 -24.73 -17.70 -16.93
CA ALA A 60 -24.03 -18.38 -18.03
C ALA A 60 -24.38 -17.81 -19.42
N LEU A 61 -25.65 -17.48 -19.65
CA LEU A 61 -26.08 -16.83 -20.89
C LEU A 61 -25.53 -15.40 -21.02
N ALA A 62 -25.48 -14.64 -19.92
CA ALA A 62 -24.87 -13.31 -19.89
C ALA A 62 -23.37 -13.37 -20.18
N ALA A 63 -22.63 -14.30 -19.58
CA ALA A 63 -21.21 -14.53 -19.86
C ALA A 63 -20.98 -14.88 -21.35
N ALA A 64 -21.80 -15.78 -21.90
CA ALA A 64 -21.73 -16.16 -23.32
C ALA A 64 -22.04 -14.98 -24.25
N LEU A 65 -22.94 -14.09 -23.84
CA LEU A 65 -23.26 -12.85 -24.54
C LEU A 65 -22.06 -11.89 -24.57
N VAL A 66 -21.42 -11.69 -23.41
CA VAL A 66 -20.24 -10.84 -23.27
C VAL A 66 -19.10 -11.36 -24.15
N GLU A 67 -18.81 -12.66 -24.08
CA GLU A 67 -17.78 -13.31 -24.89
C GLU A 67 -18.11 -13.20 -26.39
N ARG A 68 -19.35 -13.50 -26.79
CA ARG A 68 -19.78 -13.46 -28.21
C ARG A 68 -19.66 -12.08 -28.85
N LEU A 69 -19.95 -11.03 -28.08
CA LEU A 69 -19.90 -9.64 -28.51
C LEU A 69 -18.50 -9.05 -28.49
N GLY A 70 -17.54 -9.69 -27.82
CA GLY A 70 -16.17 -9.17 -27.67
C GLY A 70 -16.14 -7.81 -26.97
N LEU A 71 -17.01 -7.62 -25.97
CA LEU A 71 -17.12 -6.36 -25.24
C LEU A 71 -15.80 -6.05 -24.52
N ARG A 72 -15.34 -4.81 -24.65
CA ARG A 72 -14.20 -4.28 -23.89
C ARG A 72 -14.74 -3.50 -22.70
N HIS A 73 -13.97 -3.40 -21.61
CA HIS A 73 -14.36 -2.69 -20.38
C HIS A 73 -15.67 -3.19 -19.77
N VAL A 74 -15.70 -4.49 -19.46
CA VAL A 74 -16.85 -5.15 -18.83
C VAL A 74 -16.69 -5.10 -17.31
N HIS A 75 -17.73 -4.62 -16.62
CA HIS A 75 -17.82 -4.63 -15.16
C HIS A 75 -18.88 -5.65 -14.74
N TRP A 76 -18.45 -6.74 -14.12
CA TRP A 76 -19.36 -7.78 -13.64
C TRP A 76 -19.57 -7.69 -12.13
N LEU A 77 -20.81 -7.41 -11.71
CA LEU A 77 -21.20 -7.28 -10.30
C LEU A 77 -22.21 -8.35 -9.92
N SER A 78 -21.78 -9.29 -9.07
CA SER A 78 -22.66 -10.26 -8.42
C SER A 78 -23.31 -9.63 -7.20
N LEU A 79 -24.62 -9.38 -7.27
CA LEU A 79 -25.37 -8.69 -6.22
C LEU A 79 -26.24 -9.69 -5.44
N SER A 80 -26.21 -9.56 -4.11
CA SER A 80 -27.08 -10.31 -3.21
C SER A 80 -28.46 -9.65 -3.12
N ASP A 81 -29.43 -10.36 -2.53
CA ASP A 81 -30.78 -9.81 -2.28
C ASP A 81 -30.75 -8.63 -1.27
N LEU A 82 -29.65 -8.45 -0.53
CA LEU A 82 -29.42 -7.36 0.42
C LEU A 82 -28.64 -6.17 -0.17
N ALA A 83 -28.20 -6.27 -1.43
CA ALA A 83 -27.44 -5.21 -2.06
C ALA A 83 -28.24 -3.90 -2.15
N ARG A 84 -27.53 -2.77 -2.04
CA ARG A 84 -28.09 -1.41 -2.06
C ARG A 84 -27.51 -0.63 -3.24
N ALA A 85 -28.28 0.31 -3.79
CA ALA A 85 -27.87 1.07 -4.95
C ALA A 85 -26.61 1.92 -4.68
N GLU A 86 -26.58 2.62 -3.54
CA GLU A 86 -25.51 3.56 -3.21
C GLU A 86 -24.10 2.89 -3.08
N PRO A 87 -23.89 1.83 -2.27
CA PRO A 87 -22.62 1.09 -2.26
C PRO A 87 -22.22 0.53 -3.63
N THR A 88 -23.20 0.08 -4.42
CA THR A 88 -22.96 -0.48 -5.76
C THR A 88 -22.47 0.60 -6.73
N LEU A 89 -23.06 1.79 -6.70
CA LEU A 89 -22.63 2.93 -7.51
C LEU A 89 -21.23 3.44 -7.11
N LEU A 90 -20.96 3.52 -5.81
CA LEU A 90 -19.62 3.86 -5.31
C LEU A 90 -18.57 2.85 -5.78
N ARG A 91 -18.87 1.55 -5.73
CA ARG A 91 -17.97 0.53 -6.29
C ARG A 91 -17.75 0.74 -7.79
N LEU A 92 -18.79 0.99 -8.57
CA LEU A 92 -18.65 1.25 -10.01
C LEU A 92 -17.78 2.48 -10.28
N LEU A 93 -17.96 3.58 -9.54
CA LEU A 93 -17.09 4.75 -9.63
C LEU A 93 -15.62 4.41 -9.35
N ALA A 94 -15.38 3.58 -8.33
CA ALA A 94 -14.04 3.10 -8.01
C ALA A 94 -13.40 2.36 -9.19
N GLU A 95 -14.14 1.40 -9.78
CA GLU A 95 -13.71 0.58 -10.92
C GLU A 95 -13.54 1.38 -12.23
N HIS A 96 -14.16 2.56 -12.34
CA HIS A 96 -14.00 3.48 -13.47
C HIS A 96 -12.92 4.55 -13.22
N GLY A 97 -12.22 4.49 -12.07
CA GLY A 97 -11.15 5.44 -11.76
C GLY A 97 -11.64 6.86 -11.45
N ALA A 98 -12.90 7.03 -11.03
CA ALA A 98 -13.47 8.35 -10.67
C ALA A 98 -12.66 9.06 -9.56
N PRO A 99 -12.58 10.39 -9.52
CA PRO A 99 -11.82 11.10 -8.49
C PRO A 99 -12.31 10.76 -7.08
N ARG A 100 -11.38 10.58 -6.13
CA ARG A 100 -11.69 10.19 -4.74
C ARG A 100 -12.26 11.35 -3.94
N TRP A 101 -11.75 12.56 -4.15
CA TRP A 101 -12.08 13.73 -3.33
C TRP A 101 -13.58 14.10 -3.33
N PRO A 102 -14.28 14.21 -4.48
CA PRO A 102 -15.66 14.71 -4.50
C PRO A 102 -16.63 13.88 -3.64
N VAL A 103 -16.53 12.55 -3.70
CA VAL A 103 -17.40 11.66 -2.91
C VAL A 103 -17.07 11.69 -1.42
N VAL A 104 -15.79 11.89 -1.05
CA VAL A 104 -15.36 12.04 0.35
C VAL A 104 -15.86 13.37 0.92
N GLU A 105 -15.67 14.47 0.19
CA GLU A 105 -16.11 15.80 0.59
C GLU A 105 -17.64 15.85 0.76
N ALA A 106 -18.39 15.28 -0.19
CA ALA A 106 -19.83 15.23 -0.11
C ALA A 106 -20.33 14.39 1.08
N ALA A 107 -19.65 13.28 1.40
CA ALA A 107 -19.99 12.47 2.57
C ALA A 107 -19.79 13.25 3.88
N LEU A 108 -18.62 13.89 4.03
CA LEU A 108 -18.30 14.71 5.22
C LEU A 108 -19.21 15.93 5.36
N THR A 109 -19.61 16.54 4.24
CA THR A 109 -20.53 17.68 4.25
C THR A 109 -21.94 17.26 4.61
N ALA A 110 -22.41 16.10 4.13
CA ALA A 110 -23.69 15.52 4.53
C ALA A 110 -23.73 15.21 6.04
N ASP A 111 -22.63 14.76 6.63
CA ASP A 111 -22.55 14.55 8.08
C ASP A 111 -22.63 15.86 8.87
N ARG A 112 -21.89 16.88 8.44
CA ARG A 112 -21.87 18.20 9.11
C ARG A 112 -23.21 18.93 9.03
N THR A 113 -23.89 18.84 7.89
CA THR A 113 -25.15 19.58 7.63
C THR A 113 -26.39 18.76 7.96
N GLY A 114 -26.28 17.43 7.99
CA GLY A 114 -27.42 16.51 8.03
C GLY A 114 -28.18 16.37 6.71
N ASP A 115 -27.77 17.06 5.63
CA ASP A 115 -28.47 17.01 4.34
C ASP A 115 -27.93 15.89 3.42
N GLN A 116 -28.58 14.73 3.49
CA GLN A 116 -28.25 13.57 2.67
C GLN A 116 -28.55 13.76 1.17
N ARG A 117 -29.31 14.81 0.79
CA ARG A 117 -29.67 15.06 -0.61
C ARG A 117 -28.51 15.62 -1.41
N GLU A 118 -27.59 16.33 -0.75
CA GLU A 118 -26.38 16.86 -1.37
C GLU A 118 -25.47 15.71 -1.81
N PHE A 119 -25.18 14.76 -0.90
CA PHE A 119 -24.42 13.56 -1.25
C PHE A 119 -25.06 12.75 -2.39
N ALA A 120 -26.37 12.53 -2.34
CA ALA A 120 -27.09 11.82 -3.39
C ALA A 120 -27.10 12.56 -4.74
N ARG A 121 -26.93 13.89 -4.74
CA ARG A 121 -26.75 14.68 -5.98
C ARG A 121 -25.34 14.47 -6.51
N GLU A 122 -24.33 14.67 -5.67
CA GLU A 122 -22.92 14.50 -6.06
C GLU A 122 -22.65 13.10 -6.59
N LEU A 123 -23.11 12.05 -5.89
CA LEU A 123 -22.95 10.67 -6.34
C LEU A 123 -23.53 10.45 -7.74
N ARG A 124 -24.69 11.04 -8.05
CA ARG A 124 -25.31 10.93 -9.37
C ARG A 124 -24.54 11.68 -10.44
N ASP A 125 -24.02 12.86 -10.12
CA ASP A 125 -23.26 13.68 -11.06
C ASP A 125 -21.91 13.00 -11.37
N GLN A 126 -21.21 12.48 -10.36
CA GLN A 126 -20.00 11.67 -10.54
C GLN A 126 -20.26 10.42 -11.38
N CYS A 127 -21.38 9.70 -11.14
CA CYS A 127 -21.73 8.53 -11.95
C CYS A 127 -21.97 8.89 -13.42
N ARG A 128 -22.65 10.01 -13.69
CA ARG A 128 -22.89 10.48 -15.06
C ARG A 128 -21.61 10.84 -15.79
N GLU A 129 -20.67 11.46 -15.08
CA GLU A 129 -19.40 11.89 -15.66
C GLU A 129 -18.46 10.72 -15.95
N HIS A 130 -18.34 9.77 -15.02
CA HIS A 130 -17.30 8.75 -15.07
C HIS A 130 -17.75 7.36 -15.55
N ILE A 131 -19.04 7.01 -15.43
CA ILE A 131 -19.55 5.70 -15.86
C ILE A 131 -20.17 5.85 -17.25
N GLN A 132 -19.32 5.85 -18.28
CA GLN A 132 -19.72 6.02 -19.67
C GLN A 132 -19.01 5.03 -20.61
N GLY A 133 -19.71 4.58 -21.65
CA GLY A 133 -19.14 3.70 -22.68
C GLY A 133 -18.80 2.27 -22.22
N SER A 134 -19.27 1.86 -21.04
CA SER A 134 -18.94 0.57 -20.43
C SER A 134 -20.06 -0.47 -20.60
N ALA A 135 -19.67 -1.76 -20.52
CA ALA A 135 -20.62 -2.87 -20.44
C ALA A 135 -20.79 -3.30 -18.97
N LEU A 136 -21.96 -3.05 -18.40
CA LEU A 136 -22.26 -3.36 -17.00
C LEU A 136 -23.10 -4.63 -16.93
N VAL A 137 -22.61 -5.66 -16.25
CA VAL A 137 -23.38 -6.86 -15.96
C VAL A 137 -23.75 -6.90 -14.48
N LEU A 138 -25.03 -6.78 -14.18
CA LEU A 138 -25.58 -6.84 -12.82
C LEU A 138 -26.26 -8.20 -12.64
N ASP A 139 -25.58 -9.12 -11.95
CA ASP A 139 -26.03 -10.50 -11.76
C ASP A 139 -26.82 -10.65 -10.45
N GLY A 140 -28.01 -11.25 -10.51
CA GLY A 140 -28.81 -11.56 -9.32
C GLY A 140 -29.77 -10.47 -8.84
N VAL A 141 -30.11 -9.48 -9.68
CA VAL A 141 -30.78 -8.25 -9.24
C VAL A 141 -32.29 -8.41 -9.03
N HIS A 142 -32.78 -7.92 -7.88
CA HIS A 142 -34.20 -7.72 -7.62
C HIS A 142 -34.74 -6.46 -8.33
N PRO A 143 -35.97 -6.45 -8.89
CA PRO A 143 -36.48 -5.30 -9.66
C PRO A 143 -36.44 -3.94 -8.97
N THR A 144 -36.56 -3.89 -7.64
CA THR A 144 -36.46 -2.65 -6.85
C THR A 144 -35.07 -2.04 -6.95
N LEU A 145 -34.03 -2.81 -6.62
CA LEU A 145 -32.63 -2.37 -6.72
C LEU A 145 -32.26 -2.03 -8.16
N GLY A 146 -32.71 -2.84 -9.13
CA GLY A 146 -32.46 -2.57 -10.53
C GLY A 146 -33.04 -1.26 -11.02
N ARG A 147 -34.22 -0.85 -10.52
CA ARG A 147 -34.79 0.46 -10.82
C ARG A 147 -33.91 1.60 -10.29
N GLU A 148 -33.53 1.53 -9.01
CA GLU A 148 -32.68 2.54 -8.37
C GLU A 148 -31.33 2.69 -9.08
N LEU A 149 -30.69 1.57 -9.45
CA LEU A 149 -29.44 1.58 -10.22
C LEU A 149 -29.65 2.15 -11.62
N LEU A 150 -30.71 1.73 -12.31
CA LEU A 150 -30.98 2.22 -13.65
C LEU A 150 -31.25 3.72 -13.65
N GLU A 151 -31.96 4.32 -12.68
CA GLU A 151 -32.16 5.79 -12.60
C GLU A 151 -30.87 6.62 -12.79
N VAL A 152 -29.72 6.05 -12.44
CA VAL A 152 -28.40 6.65 -12.61
C VAL A 152 -27.68 6.09 -13.84
N LEU A 153 -27.57 4.76 -13.96
CA LEU A 153 -26.76 4.07 -14.97
C LEU A 153 -27.39 4.08 -16.37
N HIS A 154 -28.69 4.34 -16.44
CA HIS A 154 -29.42 4.46 -17.70
C HIS A 154 -29.00 5.73 -18.48
N GLN A 155 -28.18 6.59 -17.90
CA GLN A 155 -27.80 7.86 -18.52
C GLN A 155 -26.49 7.66 -19.29
N GLY A 156 -26.53 7.88 -20.62
CA GLY A 156 -25.36 7.81 -21.49
C GLY A 156 -25.27 6.56 -22.37
N THR A 157 -24.04 6.18 -22.76
CA THR A 157 -23.79 5.18 -23.82
C THR A 157 -23.59 3.73 -23.32
N ASN A 158 -23.94 3.48 -22.05
CA ASN A 158 -23.71 2.18 -21.40
C ASN A 158 -24.61 1.06 -21.94
N LEU A 159 -24.05 -0.15 -22.01
CA LEU A 159 -24.79 -1.40 -22.21
C LEU A 159 -24.99 -2.06 -20.85
N VAL A 160 -26.24 -2.25 -20.43
CA VAL A 160 -26.55 -2.85 -19.10
C VAL A 160 -27.22 -4.21 -19.30
N ILE A 161 -26.58 -5.27 -18.83
CA ILE A 161 -27.13 -6.63 -18.81
C ILE A 161 -27.48 -6.98 -17.37
N ILE A 162 -28.75 -7.28 -17.11
CA ILE A 162 -29.25 -7.62 -15.79
C ILE A 162 -29.70 -9.07 -15.80
N THR A 163 -29.31 -9.87 -14.80
CA THR A 163 -29.99 -11.14 -14.54
C THR A 163 -30.96 -10.99 -13.38
N SER A 164 -32.17 -11.54 -13.51
CA SER A 164 -33.18 -11.45 -12.44
C SER A 164 -33.99 -12.74 -12.30
N ARG A 165 -34.48 -13.01 -11.09
CA ARG A 165 -35.44 -14.10 -10.82
C ARG A 165 -36.87 -13.71 -11.21
N GLN A 166 -37.18 -12.41 -11.25
CA GLN A 166 -38.53 -11.90 -11.43
C GLN A 166 -38.72 -11.21 -12.79
N LYS A 167 -39.90 -11.39 -13.40
CA LYS A 167 -40.27 -10.73 -14.67
C LYS A 167 -40.82 -9.31 -14.47
N ALA A 168 -41.50 -9.06 -13.36
CA ALA A 168 -42.29 -7.84 -13.17
C ALA A 168 -41.42 -6.58 -13.00
N ARG A 169 -42.00 -5.41 -13.32
CA ARG A 169 -41.45 -4.05 -13.08
C ARG A 169 -40.27 -3.59 -13.95
N TRP A 170 -39.75 -4.45 -14.83
CA TRP A 170 -38.65 -4.10 -15.74
C TRP A 170 -39.11 -3.42 -17.04
N GLY A 171 -40.32 -3.72 -17.52
CA GLY A 171 -40.85 -3.17 -18.78
C GLY A 171 -41.07 -1.66 -18.74
N ASP A 172 -41.37 -1.11 -17.56
CA ASP A 172 -41.58 0.32 -17.34
C ASP A 172 -40.28 1.14 -17.50
N LEU A 173 -39.12 0.47 -17.51
CA LEU A 173 -37.79 1.08 -17.60
C LEU A 173 -37.21 1.03 -19.02
N GLY A 174 -38.02 0.71 -20.03
CA GLY A 174 -37.57 0.60 -21.43
C GLY A 174 -36.65 -0.60 -21.71
N ALA A 175 -36.50 -1.52 -20.75
CA ALA A 175 -35.60 -2.65 -20.86
C ALA A 175 -36.14 -3.77 -21.78
N TYR A 176 -35.25 -4.36 -22.58
CA TYR A 176 -35.57 -5.55 -23.35
C TYR A 176 -35.60 -6.78 -22.44
N LEU A 177 -36.78 -7.40 -22.32
CA LEU A 177 -36.98 -8.56 -21.47
C LEU A 177 -36.80 -9.85 -22.28
N HIS A 178 -35.87 -10.68 -21.82
CA HIS A 178 -35.62 -12.00 -22.40
C HIS A 178 -35.89 -13.10 -21.37
N THR A 179 -36.85 -13.97 -21.68
CA THR A 179 -37.18 -15.11 -20.80
C THR A 179 -36.25 -16.27 -21.08
N VAL A 180 -35.38 -16.58 -20.11
CA VAL A 180 -34.49 -17.74 -20.17
C VAL A 180 -35.25 -18.99 -19.74
N ARG A 181 -35.45 -19.92 -20.68
CA ARG A 181 -36.25 -21.14 -20.47
C ARG A 181 -35.39 -22.34 -20.04
N PRO A 182 -35.98 -23.33 -19.33
CA PRO A 182 -35.34 -24.62 -19.11
C PRO A 182 -34.93 -25.27 -20.44
N LEU A 183 -33.85 -26.04 -20.41
CA LEU A 183 -33.35 -26.81 -21.54
C LEU A 183 -34.35 -27.91 -21.94
N GLY A 184 -34.34 -28.26 -23.23
CA GLY A 184 -35.01 -29.44 -23.71
C GLY A 184 -34.40 -30.72 -23.11
N ALA A 185 -35.16 -31.83 -23.16
CA ALA A 185 -34.69 -33.12 -22.65
C ALA A 185 -33.40 -33.59 -23.33
N ARG A 186 -33.26 -33.37 -24.64
CA ARG A 186 -32.06 -33.71 -25.41
C ARG A 186 -30.84 -32.92 -24.93
N ASP A 187 -30.98 -31.61 -24.80
CA ASP A 187 -29.88 -30.72 -24.41
C ASP A 187 -29.48 -30.94 -22.95
N SER A 188 -30.44 -31.26 -22.08
CA SER A 188 -30.18 -31.64 -20.68
C SER A 188 -29.33 -32.91 -20.58
N VAL A 189 -29.63 -33.92 -21.41
CA VAL A 189 -28.85 -35.16 -21.49
C VAL A 189 -27.47 -34.90 -22.09
N GLN A 190 -27.37 -34.06 -23.12
CA GLN A 190 -26.08 -33.70 -23.72
C GLN A 190 -25.19 -32.91 -22.74
N LEU A 191 -25.77 -31.98 -21.97
CA LEU A 191 -25.08 -31.26 -20.90
C LEU A 191 -24.57 -32.22 -19.83
N ALA A 192 -25.45 -33.08 -19.29
CA ALA A 192 -25.07 -34.07 -18.28
C ALA A 192 -24.02 -35.06 -18.80
N GLN A 193 -24.12 -35.49 -20.06
CA GLN A 193 -23.12 -36.35 -20.69
C GLN A 193 -21.77 -35.64 -20.81
N GLY A 194 -21.75 -34.37 -21.22
CA GLY A 194 -20.51 -33.61 -21.33
C GLY A 194 -19.82 -33.40 -19.98
N VAL A 195 -20.59 -33.15 -18.91
CA VAL A 195 -20.04 -33.10 -17.54
C VAL A 195 -19.52 -34.48 -17.12
N ALA A 196 -20.30 -35.56 -17.32
CA ALA A 196 -19.88 -36.90 -16.95
C ALA A 196 -18.59 -37.34 -17.68
N ALA A 197 -18.46 -36.95 -18.96
CA ALA A 197 -17.31 -37.28 -19.79
C ALA A 197 -15.98 -36.68 -19.30
N THR A 198 -16.00 -35.66 -18.42
CA THR A 198 -14.78 -35.10 -17.81
C THR A 198 -14.05 -36.09 -16.92
N ARG A 199 -14.77 -37.09 -16.37
CA ARG A 199 -14.25 -38.11 -15.45
C ARG A 199 -14.48 -39.53 -15.95
N TRP A 200 -15.55 -39.72 -16.71
CA TRP A 200 -15.91 -40.99 -17.32
C TRP A 200 -15.76 -40.92 -18.84
N ALA A 201 -14.52 -41.08 -19.31
CA ALA A 201 -14.20 -41.02 -20.73
C ALA A 201 -15.05 -42.02 -21.55
N GLY A 202 -15.63 -41.54 -22.66
CA GLY A 202 -16.45 -42.38 -23.55
C GLY A 202 -17.87 -42.69 -23.03
N PHE A 203 -18.32 -42.05 -21.95
CA PHE A 203 -19.65 -42.24 -21.40
C PHE A 203 -20.78 -41.98 -22.41
N SER A 204 -21.74 -42.91 -22.48
CA SER A 204 -22.96 -42.79 -23.26
C SER A 204 -24.19 -43.10 -22.39
N PRO A 205 -25.19 -42.20 -22.31
CA PRO A 205 -26.29 -42.33 -21.36
C PRO A 205 -27.30 -43.41 -21.77
N SER A 206 -27.44 -44.42 -20.91
CA SER A 206 -28.48 -45.46 -20.95
C SER A 206 -29.87 -44.86 -20.70
N PRO A 207 -30.97 -45.60 -20.94
CA PRO A 207 -32.32 -45.14 -20.59
C PRO A 207 -32.49 -44.79 -19.11
N GLU A 208 -31.79 -45.49 -18.21
CA GLU A 208 -31.81 -45.23 -16.76
C GLU A 208 -31.03 -43.96 -16.41
N HIS A 209 -29.87 -43.73 -17.05
CA HIS A 209 -29.13 -42.46 -16.90
C HIS A 209 -29.99 -41.26 -17.36
N ARG A 210 -30.76 -41.41 -18.45
CA ARG A 210 -31.68 -40.36 -18.93
C ARG A 210 -32.82 -40.09 -17.95
N ARG A 211 -33.31 -41.10 -17.24
CA ARG A 211 -34.32 -40.92 -16.18
C ARG A 211 -33.74 -40.12 -15.01
N LEU A 212 -32.52 -40.41 -14.57
CA LEU A 212 -31.84 -39.60 -13.55
C LEU A 212 -31.71 -38.13 -14.00
N VAL A 213 -31.23 -37.89 -15.23
CA VAL A 213 -31.12 -36.52 -15.77
C VAL A 213 -32.47 -35.82 -15.86
N SER A 214 -33.57 -36.53 -16.10
CA SER A 214 -34.92 -35.94 -16.13
C SER A 214 -35.34 -35.30 -14.79
N ALA A 215 -34.77 -35.74 -13.67
CA ALA A 215 -35.00 -35.13 -12.36
C ALA A 215 -34.44 -33.70 -12.25
N ALA A 216 -33.53 -33.29 -13.16
CA ALA A 216 -33.07 -31.92 -13.28
C ALA A 216 -34.14 -30.96 -13.81
N ARG A 217 -35.25 -31.48 -14.39
CA ARG A 217 -36.38 -30.70 -14.92
C ARG A 217 -35.95 -29.62 -15.93
N GLY A 218 -34.90 -29.90 -16.71
CA GLY A 218 -34.35 -28.98 -17.71
C GLY A 218 -33.55 -27.81 -17.13
N LEU A 219 -33.28 -27.76 -15.82
CA LEU A 219 -32.45 -26.73 -15.22
C LEU A 219 -30.96 -27.09 -15.42
N PRO A 220 -30.16 -26.27 -16.14
CA PRO A 220 -28.76 -26.55 -16.40
C PRO A 220 -27.95 -26.91 -15.16
N LEU A 221 -28.12 -26.17 -14.04
CA LEU A 221 -27.44 -26.47 -12.78
C LEU A 221 -27.62 -27.94 -12.34
N TRP A 222 -28.87 -28.40 -12.27
CA TRP A 222 -29.17 -29.75 -11.82
C TRP A 222 -28.83 -30.83 -12.86
N ALA A 223 -28.79 -30.48 -14.15
CA ALA A 223 -28.30 -31.37 -15.18
C ALA A 223 -26.78 -31.59 -15.07
N ARG A 224 -26.02 -30.55 -14.67
CA ARG A 224 -24.59 -30.67 -14.35
C ARG A 224 -24.36 -31.54 -13.12
N VAL A 225 -25.09 -31.30 -12.02
CA VAL A 225 -25.06 -32.17 -10.83
C VAL A 225 -25.40 -33.62 -11.18
N ALA A 226 -26.45 -33.85 -11.98
CA ALA A 226 -26.80 -35.20 -12.44
C ALA A 226 -25.67 -35.85 -13.27
N GLY A 227 -25.00 -35.08 -14.14
CA GLY A 227 -23.82 -35.54 -14.88
C GLY A 227 -22.66 -35.91 -13.96
N ALA A 228 -22.39 -35.10 -12.93
CA ALA A 228 -21.33 -35.37 -11.97
C ALA A 228 -21.64 -36.58 -11.07
N VAL A 229 -22.89 -36.75 -10.64
CA VAL A 229 -23.36 -37.96 -9.95
C VAL A 229 -23.18 -39.20 -10.81
N LEU A 230 -23.54 -39.13 -12.10
CA LEU A 230 -23.33 -40.25 -13.03
C LEU A 230 -21.85 -40.61 -13.17
N ALA A 231 -20.95 -39.63 -13.15
CA ALA A 231 -19.51 -39.89 -13.15
C ALA A 231 -19.04 -40.58 -11.86
N GLY A 232 -19.52 -40.13 -10.69
CA GLY A 232 -19.16 -40.72 -9.39
C GLY A 232 -19.72 -42.12 -9.16
N LEU A 233 -20.78 -42.52 -9.86
CA LEU A 233 -21.33 -43.87 -9.79
C LEU A 233 -20.51 -44.94 -10.54
N GLU A 234 -19.52 -44.54 -11.35
CA GLU A 234 -18.59 -45.44 -12.06
C GLU A 234 -19.25 -46.65 -12.77
N GLY A 235 -20.42 -46.44 -13.38
CA GLY A 235 -21.16 -47.51 -14.07
C GLY A 235 -22.21 -48.24 -13.26
N ALA A 236 -22.38 -47.92 -11.98
CA ALA A 236 -23.49 -48.40 -11.17
C ALA A 236 -24.84 -47.85 -11.69
N THR A 237 -25.88 -48.67 -11.60
CA THR A 237 -27.24 -48.28 -11.99
C THR A 237 -27.79 -47.23 -11.02
N PRO A 238 -28.16 -46.02 -11.48
CA PRO A 238 -28.64 -44.97 -10.59
C PRO A 238 -29.99 -45.32 -9.97
N LEU A 239 -30.16 -44.96 -8.70
CA LEU A 239 -31.45 -45.03 -8.03
C LEU A 239 -32.46 -44.07 -8.68
N PRO A 240 -33.75 -44.44 -8.75
CA PRO A 240 -34.77 -43.57 -9.31
C PRO A 240 -35.01 -42.35 -8.41
N VAL A 241 -34.88 -41.16 -9.00
CA VAL A 241 -35.08 -39.86 -8.32
C VAL A 241 -36.16 -39.01 -9.00
N LYS A 242 -36.90 -38.22 -8.22
CA LYS A 242 -38.09 -37.46 -8.67
C LYS A 242 -37.84 -35.96 -8.85
N GLY A 243 -36.70 -35.46 -8.38
CA GLY A 243 -36.40 -34.04 -8.51
C GLY A 243 -35.04 -33.63 -7.93
N PRO A 244 -34.78 -32.32 -7.96
CA PRO A 244 -33.50 -31.74 -7.53
C PRO A 244 -33.05 -32.10 -6.11
N GLY A 245 -33.97 -32.17 -5.13
CA GLY A 245 -33.63 -32.51 -3.75
C GLY A 245 -33.06 -33.92 -3.60
N GLU A 246 -33.68 -34.91 -4.26
CA GLU A 246 -33.21 -36.30 -4.25
C GLU A 246 -31.91 -36.46 -5.07
N LEU A 247 -31.71 -35.66 -6.13
CA LEU A 247 -30.42 -35.58 -6.84
C LEU A 247 -29.31 -35.07 -5.93
N LEU A 248 -29.58 -34.04 -5.11
CA LEU A 248 -28.61 -33.54 -4.14
C LEU A 248 -28.29 -34.60 -3.08
N THR A 249 -29.27 -35.36 -2.61
CA THR A 249 -29.04 -36.48 -1.69
C THR A 249 -28.06 -37.49 -2.28
N LEU A 250 -28.29 -37.94 -3.52
CA LEU A 250 -27.35 -38.85 -4.20
C LEU A 250 -25.95 -38.25 -4.35
N ALA A 251 -25.84 -36.95 -4.67
CA ALA A 251 -24.55 -36.29 -4.76
C ALA A 251 -23.82 -36.28 -3.40
N THR A 252 -24.54 -35.96 -2.31
CA THR A 252 -23.93 -35.93 -0.97
C THR A 252 -23.62 -37.31 -0.41
N ASP A 253 -24.35 -38.34 -0.80
CA ASP A 253 -24.08 -39.72 -0.37
C ASP A 253 -22.78 -40.27 -1.00
N LEU A 254 -22.30 -39.65 -2.09
CA LEU A 254 -21.04 -39.95 -2.75
C LEU A 254 -19.88 -39.05 -2.29
N LEU A 255 -20.14 -38.10 -1.40
CA LEU A 255 -19.12 -37.23 -0.82
C LEU A 255 -18.62 -37.79 0.52
N ASP A 256 -17.39 -37.43 0.89
CA ASP A 256 -16.90 -37.66 2.25
C ASP A 256 -17.81 -36.93 3.26
N PRO A 257 -18.09 -37.53 4.44
CA PRO A 257 -18.99 -36.93 5.43
C PRO A 257 -18.60 -35.51 5.84
N ALA A 258 -17.30 -35.21 5.94
CA ALA A 258 -16.79 -33.88 6.26
C ALA A 258 -17.08 -32.86 5.14
N VAL A 259 -16.99 -33.27 3.87
CA VAL A 259 -17.31 -32.41 2.72
C VAL A 259 -18.82 -32.15 2.63
N ALA A 260 -19.64 -33.16 2.92
CA ALA A 260 -21.08 -33.02 3.00
C ALA A 260 -21.52 -32.10 4.16
N ASP A 261 -20.85 -32.18 5.33
CA ASP A 261 -21.07 -31.26 6.45
C ASP A 261 -20.68 -29.83 6.09
N MET A 262 -19.54 -29.63 5.42
CA MET A 262 -19.14 -28.30 4.94
C MET A 262 -20.17 -27.70 3.97
N LEU A 263 -20.76 -28.49 3.07
CA LEU A 263 -21.84 -28.01 2.21
C LEU A 263 -23.03 -27.48 3.01
N LEU A 264 -23.39 -28.15 4.11
CA LEU A 264 -24.48 -27.70 5.00
C LEU A 264 -24.11 -26.40 5.71
N ARG A 265 -22.86 -26.26 6.19
CA ARG A 265 -22.37 -25.03 6.83
C ARG A 265 -22.35 -23.86 5.86
N LEU A 266 -21.83 -24.06 4.64
CA LEU A 266 -21.85 -23.05 3.58
C LEU A 266 -23.29 -22.66 3.21
N ALA A 267 -24.20 -23.63 3.14
CA ALA A 267 -25.61 -23.35 2.88
C ALA A 267 -26.26 -22.56 4.02
N ALA A 268 -25.87 -22.81 5.28
CA ALA A 268 -26.36 -22.09 6.45
C ALA A 268 -25.79 -20.67 6.56
N GLN A 269 -24.65 -20.39 5.94
CA GLN A 269 -24.06 -19.04 5.86
C GLN A 269 -24.82 -18.14 4.86
N GLU A 270 -25.33 -18.74 3.79
CA GLU A 270 -25.82 -18.04 2.59
C GLU A 270 -27.36 -17.86 2.60
N GLU A 271 -27.85 -16.64 2.87
CA GLU A 271 -29.17 -16.21 2.39
C GLU A 271 -29.07 -15.69 0.94
N GLY A 272 -28.59 -16.52 0.00
CA GLY A 272 -28.49 -16.11 -1.41
C GLY A 272 -27.45 -16.87 -2.22
N SER A 273 -26.91 -16.20 -3.25
CA SER A 273 -25.82 -16.69 -4.11
C SER A 273 -24.64 -15.71 -4.05
N ALA A 274 -24.25 -15.28 -2.86
CA ALA A 274 -23.19 -14.29 -2.74
C ALA A 274 -21.83 -14.97 -2.95
N PRO A 275 -20.86 -14.29 -3.57
CA PRO A 275 -19.51 -14.80 -3.65
C PRO A 275 -18.87 -14.86 -2.25
N PHE A 276 -18.15 -15.95 -1.98
CA PHE A 276 -17.35 -16.16 -0.79
C PHE A 276 -15.97 -16.68 -1.20
N SER A 277 -15.07 -16.85 -0.23
CA SER A 277 -13.68 -17.20 -0.49
C SER A 277 -13.22 -18.43 0.30
N ALA A 278 -12.00 -18.90 0.05
CA ALA A 278 -11.42 -19.99 0.83
C ALA A 278 -11.36 -19.69 2.34
N LEU A 279 -11.26 -18.40 2.71
CA LEU A 279 -11.32 -17.95 4.10
C LEU A 279 -12.62 -18.35 4.79
N THR A 280 -13.76 -18.20 4.10
CA THR A 280 -15.06 -18.59 4.65
C THR A 280 -15.10 -20.07 4.96
N VAL A 281 -14.49 -20.90 4.11
CA VAL A 281 -14.40 -22.35 4.33
C VAL A 281 -13.50 -22.66 5.50
N GLU A 282 -12.33 -22.02 5.59
CA GLU A 282 -11.39 -22.16 6.71
C GLU A 282 -12.04 -21.76 8.05
N ALA A 283 -12.78 -20.64 8.07
CA ALA A 283 -13.51 -20.17 9.25
C ALA A 283 -14.60 -21.15 9.73
N LEU A 284 -15.10 -22.00 8.83
CA LEU A 284 -16.14 -22.98 9.12
C LEU A 284 -15.58 -24.37 9.44
N LEU A 285 -14.26 -24.56 9.34
CA LEU A 285 -13.62 -25.80 9.76
C LEU A 285 -13.73 -25.96 11.29
N PRO A 286 -13.99 -27.17 11.78
CA PRO A 286 -13.83 -27.47 13.21
C PRO A 286 -12.40 -27.14 13.68
N GLU A 287 -12.24 -26.67 14.93
CA GLU A 287 -10.95 -26.23 15.50
C GLU A 287 -9.80 -27.25 15.35
N ASP A 288 -10.12 -28.55 15.33
CA ASP A 288 -9.14 -29.64 15.22
C ASP A 288 -8.76 -30.01 13.77
N THR A 289 -9.29 -29.30 12.76
CA THR A 289 -9.09 -29.64 11.33
C THR A 289 -7.97 -28.79 10.73
N ASP A 290 -7.12 -29.40 9.90
CA ASP A 290 -5.99 -28.72 9.27
C ASP A 290 -6.49 -27.81 8.12
N PRO A 291 -6.13 -26.51 8.08
CA PRO A 291 -6.45 -25.63 6.96
C PRO A 291 -5.99 -26.16 5.58
N SER A 292 -5.01 -27.06 5.54
CA SER A 292 -4.58 -27.74 4.30
C SER A 292 -5.65 -28.66 3.69
N ASP A 293 -6.74 -28.94 4.38
CA ASP A 293 -7.90 -29.67 3.85
C ASP A 293 -8.83 -28.80 2.98
N VAL A 294 -8.76 -27.47 3.08
CA VAL A 294 -9.65 -26.54 2.33
C VAL A 294 -9.60 -26.78 0.81
N PRO A 295 -8.42 -26.90 0.15
CA PRO A 295 -8.35 -27.20 -1.28
C PRO A 295 -9.03 -28.52 -1.64
N HIS A 296 -8.91 -29.55 -0.80
CA HIS A 296 -9.56 -30.84 -1.03
C HIS A 296 -11.09 -30.69 -0.95
N ILE A 297 -11.61 -30.09 0.11
CA ILE A 297 -13.05 -29.83 0.29
C ILE A 297 -13.63 -29.06 -0.89
N LEU A 298 -12.98 -27.96 -1.29
CA LEU A 298 -13.39 -27.14 -2.43
C LEU A 298 -13.33 -27.92 -3.75
N SER A 299 -12.28 -28.72 -3.96
CA SER A 299 -12.17 -29.56 -5.15
C SER A 299 -13.28 -30.60 -5.20
N SER A 300 -13.65 -31.22 -4.08
CA SER A 300 -14.68 -32.24 -3.94
C SER A 300 -16.09 -31.69 -4.12
N LEU A 301 -16.38 -30.47 -3.71
CA LEU A 301 -17.67 -29.82 -3.99
C LEU A 301 -17.80 -29.36 -5.46
N ARG A 302 -16.75 -28.78 -6.04
CA ARG A 302 -16.71 -28.39 -7.47
C ARG A 302 -16.85 -29.60 -8.40
N SER A 303 -16.16 -30.66 -8.03
CA SER A 303 -16.22 -32.02 -8.55
C SER A 303 -17.64 -32.55 -8.80
N TYR A 304 -18.59 -32.22 -7.92
CA TYR A 304 -20.00 -32.59 -8.03
C TYR A 304 -20.91 -31.47 -8.55
N GLU A 305 -20.32 -30.38 -9.07
CA GLU A 305 -21.02 -29.21 -9.60
C GLU A 305 -21.91 -28.52 -8.55
N LEU A 306 -21.55 -28.67 -7.26
CA LEU A 306 -22.26 -28.08 -6.12
C LEU A 306 -21.73 -26.70 -5.75
N LEU A 307 -20.49 -26.39 -6.13
CA LEU A 307 -19.90 -25.04 -6.06
C LEU A 307 -19.52 -24.57 -7.46
N LEU A 308 -19.70 -23.27 -7.70
CA LEU A 308 -19.24 -22.60 -8.91
C LEU A 308 -18.04 -21.72 -8.57
N GLU A 309 -17.06 -21.68 -9.46
CA GLU A 309 -15.92 -20.77 -9.38
C GLU A 309 -15.92 -19.88 -10.63
N PRO A 310 -16.51 -18.68 -10.56
CA PRO A 310 -16.25 -17.65 -11.54
C PRO A 310 -14.74 -17.39 -11.71
N SER A 311 -14.33 -16.87 -12.86
CA SER A 311 -12.91 -16.73 -13.24
C SER A 311 -12.11 -15.70 -12.42
N ASP A 312 -12.74 -15.08 -11.41
CA ASP A 312 -12.12 -14.15 -10.46
C ASP A 312 -11.60 -14.86 -9.18
N GLY A 313 -11.66 -16.19 -9.12
CA GLY A 313 -11.21 -16.99 -7.97
C GLY A 313 -12.17 -16.98 -6.78
N ARG A 314 -13.31 -16.29 -6.89
CA ARG A 314 -14.37 -16.33 -5.89
C ARG A 314 -15.24 -17.55 -6.09
N LEU A 315 -15.83 -18.04 -5.01
CA LEU A 315 -16.68 -19.21 -4.99
C LEU A 315 -18.12 -18.79 -4.78
N VAL A 316 -19.06 -19.45 -5.46
CA VAL A 316 -20.49 -19.21 -5.31
C VAL A 316 -21.17 -20.53 -5.03
N LEU A 317 -21.94 -20.58 -3.95
CA LEU A 317 -22.87 -21.66 -3.69
C LEU A 317 -24.17 -21.35 -4.44
N PRO A 318 -24.59 -22.16 -5.42
CA PRO A 318 -25.83 -21.87 -6.13
C PRO A 318 -27.00 -21.91 -5.16
N SER A 319 -27.78 -20.82 -5.10
CA SER A 319 -28.95 -20.72 -4.21
C SER A 319 -29.91 -21.93 -4.26
N PRO A 320 -30.17 -22.60 -5.41
CA PRO A 320 -30.92 -23.86 -5.43
C PRO A 320 -30.26 -25.00 -4.65
N VAL A 321 -28.93 -25.12 -4.68
CA VAL A 321 -28.16 -26.12 -3.93
C VAL A 321 -28.24 -25.81 -2.43
N ALA A 322 -27.97 -24.56 -2.02
CA ALA A 322 -28.11 -24.13 -0.62
C ALA A 322 -29.51 -24.42 -0.07
N THR A 323 -30.55 -24.01 -0.81
CA THR A 323 -31.95 -24.24 -0.44
C THR A 323 -32.26 -25.73 -0.30
N ALA A 324 -31.83 -26.54 -1.27
CA ALA A 324 -32.06 -27.99 -1.22
C ALA A 324 -31.30 -28.67 -0.08
N ALA A 325 -30.09 -28.19 0.26
CA ALA A 325 -29.30 -28.70 1.38
C ALA A 325 -30.00 -28.42 2.72
N LEU A 326 -30.41 -27.17 2.97
CA LEU A 326 -31.06 -26.76 4.22
C LEU A 326 -32.46 -27.37 4.42
N LEU A 327 -33.21 -27.62 3.34
CA LEU A 327 -34.53 -28.26 3.40
C LEU A 327 -34.48 -29.73 3.84
N ARG A 328 -33.29 -30.35 3.91
CA ARG A 328 -33.11 -31.70 4.45
C ARG A 328 -33.11 -31.74 5.98
N MET A 329 -32.92 -30.59 6.63
CA MET A 329 -32.87 -30.47 8.08
C MET A 329 -34.21 -29.98 8.66
N PRO A 330 -34.58 -30.41 9.89
CA PRO A 330 -35.65 -29.78 10.66
C PRO A 330 -35.41 -28.28 10.81
N GLN A 331 -36.48 -27.48 10.82
CA GLN A 331 -36.37 -26.01 10.88
C GLN A 331 -35.58 -25.54 12.11
N ILE A 332 -35.79 -26.15 13.28
CA ILE A 332 -35.08 -25.78 14.52
C ILE A 332 -33.57 -26.02 14.38
N ASP A 333 -33.16 -27.15 13.81
CA ASP A 333 -31.75 -27.48 13.62
C ASP A 333 -31.11 -26.56 12.58
N ARG A 334 -31.85 -26.16 11.55
CA ARG A 334 -31.42 -25.15 10.57
C ARG A 334 -31.14 -23.80 11.24
N ASP A 335 -32.07 -23.32 12.06
CA ASP A 335 -31.94 -22.01 12.71
C ASP A 335 -30.76 -22.00 13.68
N LEU A 336 -30.53 -23.09 14.42
CA LEU A 336 -29.38 -23.26 15.31
C LEU A 336 -28.05 -23.33 14.54
N LEU A 337 -27.99 -24.09 13.45
CA LEU A 337 -26.80 -24.18 12.60
C LEU A 337 -26.45 -22.82 12.00
N THR A 338 -27.46 -22.11 11.47
CA THR A 338 -27.31 -20.78 10.88
C THR A 338 -26.72 -19.79 11.89
N ALA A 339 -27.27 -19.74 13.11
CA ALA A 339 -26.77 -18.86 14.16
C ALA A 339 -25.32 -19.18 14.58
N ARG A 340 -24.95 -20.47 14.62
CA ARG A 340 -23.59 -20.91 14.95
C ARG A 340 -22.59 -20.52 13.86
N VAL A 341 -22.86 -20.95 12.62
CA VAL A 341 -22.05 -20.67 11.43
C VAL A 341 -21.82 -19.18 11.26
N GLN A 342 -22.86 -18.37 11.48
CA GLN A 342 -22.74 -16.92 11.42
C GLN A 342 -21.77 -16.38 12.47
N ALA A 343 -21.88 -16.81 13.73
CA ALA A 343 -20.99 -16.38 14.80
C ALA A 343 -19.53 -16.76 14.52
N ASP A 344 -19.28 -18.00 14.07
CA ASP A 344 -17.95 -18.51 13.77
C ASP A 344 -17.28 -17.70 12.63
N VAL A 345 -18.03 -17.40 11.56
CA VAL A 345 -17.54 -16.57 10.44
C VAL A 345 -17.32 -15.12 10.85
N GLU A 346 -18.25 -14.52 11.60
CA GLU A 346 -18.09 -13.15 12.11
C GLU A 346 -16.82 -13.03 12.98
N GLU A 347 -16.58 -13.99 13.86
CA GLU A 347 -15.39 -14.04 14.71
C GLU A 347 -14.11 -14.18 13.90
N ALA A 348 -14.03 -15.15 12.99
CA ALA A 348 -12.85 -15.39 12.16
C ALA A 348 -12.51 -14.21 11.24
N VAL A 349 -13.52 -13.59 10.62
CA VAL A 349 -13.35 -12.41 9.76
C VAL A 349 -12.93 -11.19 10.57
N THR A 350 -13.56 -10.95 11.71
CA THR A 350 -13.21 -9.83 12.60
C THR A 350 -11.78 -9.97 13.08
N HIS A 351 -11.37 -11.17 13.50
CA HIS A 351 -10.01 -11.47 13.90
C HIS A 351 -9.01 -11.17 12.78
N SER A 352 -9.27 -11.67 11.56
CA SER A 352 -8.41 -11.46 10.41
C SER A 352 -8.25 -9.98 10.07
N ALA A 353 -9.36 -9.22 10.09
CA ALA A 353 -9.35 -7.79 9.86
C ALA A 353 -8.60 -7.01 10.96
N LEU A 354 -8.82 -7.35 12.23
CA LEU A 354 -8.12 -6.72 13.36
C LEU A 354 -6.62 -6.99 13.35
N GLY A 355 -6.21 -8.21 12.99
CA GLY A 355 -4.82 -8.56 12.83
C GLY A 355 -4.12 -7.68 11.79
N VAL A 356 -4.75 -7.49 10.63
CA VAL A 356 -4.24 -6.58 9.59
C VAL A 356 -4.26 -5.13 10.05
N ALA A 357 -5.35 -4.66 10.66
CA ALA A 357 -5.46 -3.30 11.17
C ALA A 357 -4.34 -2.97 12.17
N ARG A 358 -3.98 -3.92 13.06
CA ARG A 358 -2.82 -3.79 13.97
C ARG A 358 -1.49 -3.57 13.25
N LEU A 359 -1.25 -4.22 12.11
CA LEU A 359 -0.04 -3.95 11.31
C LEU A 359 -0.04 -2.52 10.72
N LEU A 360 -1.24 -1.98 10.47
CA LEU A 360 -1.46 -0.71 9.78
C LEU A 360 -1.58 0.50 10.69
N ASP A 361 -1.99 0.33 11.95
CA ASP A 361 -2.18 1.44 12.89
C ASP A 361 -1.70 1.15 14.32
N GLY A 362 -1.10 -0.02 14.54
CA GLY A 362 -0.51 -0.42 15.81
C GLY A 362 -1.50 -0.64 16.95
N ARG A 363 -2.82 -0.69 16.68
CA ARG A 363 -3.83 -0.95 17.72
C ARG A 363 -3.56 -2.25 18.46
N GLU A 364 -3.82 -2.25 19.77
CA GLU A 364 -3.92 -3.50 20.51
C GLU A 364 -5.15 -4.26 20.04
N VAL A 365 -5.03 -5.59 19.97
CA VAL A 365 -6.15 -6.46 19.63
C VAL A 365 -6.58 -7.17 20.95
N PRO A 366 -7.88 -7.35 21.25
CA PRO A 366 -8.36 -7.89 22.53
C PRO A 366 -8.12 -9.39 22.71
N GLY A 367 -7.26 -9.81 23.67
CA GLY A 367 -6.96 -11.24 23.95
C GLY A 367 -5.54 -11.80 23.64
N GLY A 368 -4.51 -11.00 23.32
CA GLY A 368 -3.10 -11.45 23.32
C GLY A 368 -2.29 -11.30 22.02
N ARG A 369 -1.22 -12.11 21.85
CA ARG A 369 -0.37 -12.12 20.64
C ARG A 369 -0.94 -13.15 19.65
N TRP A 370 -1.65 -12.70 18.63
CA TRP A 370 -1.97 -13.53 17.47
C TRP A 370 -0.99 -13.28 16.33
N GLU A 371 -0.68 -14.33 15.60
CA GLU A 371 0.01 -14.24 14.33
C GLU A 371 -0.97 -13.77 13.27
N THR A 372 -0.62 -12.72 12.53
CA THR A 372 -1.44 -12.21 11.44
C THR A 372 -1.42 -13.22 10.30
N ARG A 373 -2.56 -13.87 10.02
CA ARG A 373 -2.66 -14.85 8.93
C ARG A 373 -2.58 -14.21 7.53
N PHE A 374 -3.09 -12.98 7.41
CA PHE A 374 -3.15 -12.24 6.16
C PHE A 374 -2.23 -11.04 6.17
N THR A 375 -1.56 -10.82 5.04
CA THR A 375 -1.04 -9.51 4.68
C THR A 375 -2.19 -8.56 4.33
N PRO A 376 -1.99 -7.23 4.41
CA PRO A 376 -2.97 -6.26 3.92
C PRO A 376 -3.35 -6.46 2.45
N ALA A 377 -2.44 -6.99 1.61
CA ALA A 377 -2.71 -7.23 0.19
C ALA A 377 -3.65 -8.44 -0.02
N GLU A 378 -3.46 -9.52 0.73
CA GLU A 378 -4.34 -10.69 0.65
C GLU A 378 -5.72 -10.37 1.21
N LEU A 379 -5.82 -9.67 2.35
CA LEU A 379 -7.12 -9.37 2.97
C LEU A 379 -8.02 -8.49 2.07
N VAL A 380 -7.41 -7.64 1.24
CA VAL A 380 -8.11 -6.78 0.29
C VAL A 380 -9.02 -7.56 -0.67
N GLU A 381 -8.63 -8.76 -1.08
CA GLU A 381 -9.40 -9.59 -2.02
C GLU A 381 -10.76 -10.01 -1.43
N HIS A 382 -10.86 -10.03 -0.10
CA HIS A 382 -12.02 -10.44 0.68
C HIS A 382 -12.89 -9.26 1.16
N VAL A 383 -12.50 -8.01 0.88
CA VAL A 383 -13.21 -6.82 1.39
C VAL A 383 -14.68 -6.80 1.01
N ASP A 384 -15.04 -7.11 -0.25
CA ASP A 384 -16.44 -7.11 -0.67
C ASP A 384 -17.26 -8.18 0.09
N GLU A 385 -16.66 -9.32 0.39
CA GLU A 385 -17.28 -10.38 1.20
C GLU A 385 -17.57 -9.85 2.62
N PHE A 386 -16.58 -9.22 3.25
CA PHE A 386 -16.72 -8.69 4.62
C PHE A 386 -17.70 -7.52 4.71
N MET A 387 -17.69 -6.65 3.71
CA MET A 387 -18.68 -5.58 3.56
C MET A 387 -20.10 -6.16 3.45
N THR A 388 -20.26 -7.26 2.72
CA THR A 388 -21.54 -7.96 2.60
C THR A 388 -21.98 -8.59 3.93
N LEU A 389 -21.03 -9.15 4.70
CA LEU A 389 -21.29 -9.65 6.06
C LEU A 389 -21.78 -8.54 7.01
N LEU A 390 -21.14 -7.35 6.98
CA LEU A 390 -21.57 -6.20 7.78
C LEU A 390 -22.99 -5.73 7.47
N ASP A 391 -23.42 -5.84 6.21
CA ASP A 391 -24.77 -5.48 5.77
C ASP A 391 -25.83 -6.53 6.16
N ARG A 392 -25.44 -7.82 6.26
CA ARG A 392 -26.33 -8.91 6.72
C ARG A 392 -26.69 -8.79 8.20
N HIS A 393 -25.72 -8.42 9.04
CA HIS A 393 -25.82 -8.61 10.49
C HIS A 393 -26.07 -7.30 11.25
N ARG A 394 -26.92 -6.42 10.68
CA ARG A 394 -27.17 -5.05 11.21
C ARG A 394 -27.67 -4.99 12.66
N TYR A 395 -28.12 -6.11 13.23
CA TYR A 395 -28.73 -6.20 14.56
C TYR A 395 -27.95 -7.07 15.57
N LEU A 396 -26.77 -7.60 15.23
CA LEU A 396 -26.06 -8.56 16.09
C LEU A 396 -24.59 -8.17 16.34
N SER A 397 -24.13 -8.49 17.55
CA SER A 397 -22.75 -8.52 18.11
C SER A 397 -21.96 -7.20 18.28
N GLY A 398 -21.07 -7.17 19.29
CA GLY A 398 -20.11 -6.07 19.51
C GLY A 398 -18.97 -6.05 18.46
N ASN A 399 -18.66 -7.22 17.90
CA ASN A 399 -17.57 -7.45 16.92
C ASN A 399 -17.77 -6.68 15.60
N ARG A 400 -19.02 -6.31 15.25
CA ARG A 400 -19.33 -5.50 14.07
C ARG A 400 -18.58 -4.16 14.03
N HIS A 401 -18.44 -3.52 15.19
CA HIS A 401 -17.76 -2.23 15.29
C HIS A 401 -16.27 -2.36 15.02
N GLU A 402 -15.67 -3.41 15.56
CA GLU A 402 -14.26 -3.75 15.38
C GLU A 402 -13.95 -4.08 13.92
N LEU A 403 -14.80 -4.89 13.28
CA LEU A 403 -14.65 -5.21 11.85
C LEU A 403 -14.79 -3.96 10.97
N ALA A 404 -15.81 -3.12 11.19
CA ALA A 404 -16.01 -1.91 10.41
C ALA A 404 -14.82 -0.93 10.54
N ASP A 405 -14.30 -0.71 11.74
CA ASP A 405 -13.14 0.17 11.95
C ASP A 405 -11.83 -0.43 11.40
N ALA A 406 -11.66 -1.76 11.51
CA ALA A 406 -10.53 -2.46 10.91
C ALA A 406 -10.52 -2.36 9.37
N LEU A 407 -11.68 -2.59 8.74
CA LEU A 407 -11.83 -2.42 7.29
C LEU A 407 -11.65 -0.96 6.88
N ALA A 408 -12.16 -0.01 7.66
CA ALA A 408 -11.98 1.41 7.38
C ALA A 408 -10.49 1.80 7.39
N THR A 409 -9.71 1.24 8.31
CA THR A 409 -8.25 1.43 8.37
C THR A 409 -7.56 0.85 7.13
N LEU A 410 -7.91 -0.37 6.73
CA LEU A 410 -7.37 -1.01 5.53
C LEU A 410 -7.67 -0.18 4.28
N LEU A 411 -8.95 0.15 4.06
CA LEU A 411 -9.40 0.90 2.88
C LEU A 411 -8.75 2.28 2.80
N ALA A 412 -8.57 2.96 3.93
CA ALA A 412 -7.90 4.25 3.99
C ALA A 412 -6.42 4.17 3.60
N VAL A 413 -5.68 3.17 4.12
CA VAL A 413 -4.26 2.97 3.76
C VAL A 413 -4.11 2.59 2.29
N ARG A 414 -5.04 1.79 1.76
CA ARG A 414 -5.08 1.41 0.34
C ARG A 414 -5.55 2.51 -0.59
N GLY A 415 -6.14 3.60 -0.06
CA GLY A 415 -6.68 4.70 -0.86
C GLY A 415 -7.98 4.34 -1.59
N ASP A 416 -8.73 3.33 -1.15
CA ASP A 416 -10.05 2.99 -1.70
C ASP A 416 -11.15 3.84 -1.06
N ALA A 417 -11.19 5.11 -1.47
CA ALA A 417 -12.10 6.11 -0.94
C ALA A 417 -13.58 5.73 -1.13
N HIS A 418 -13.93 5.13 -2.26
CA HIS A 418 -15.32 4.84 -2.61
C HIS A 418 -15.90 3.74 -1.74
N ARG A 419 -15.17 2.63 -1.54
CA ARG A 419 -15.60 1.57 -0.61
C ARG A 419 -15.57 2.05 0.83
N LEU A 420 -14.62 2.92 1.21
CA LEU A 420 -14.60 3.52 2.54
C LEU A 420 -15.81 4.43 2.78
N VAL A 421 -16.21 5.26 1.81
CA VAL A 421 -17.45 6.06 1.89
C VAL A 421 -18.66 5.15 1.97
N ALA A 422 -18.73 4.06 1.19
CA ALA A 422 -19.82 3.10 1.27
C ALA A 422 -19.93 2.46 2.67
N LEU A 423 -18.79 2.07 3.26
CA LEU A 423 -18.70 1.55 4.62
C LEU A 423 -19.10 2.59 5.66
N HIS A 424 -18.64 3.82 5.51
CA HIS A 424 -18.99 4.92 6.38
C HIS A 424 -20.49 5.18 6.39
N ARG A 425 -21.13 5.16 5.22
CA ARG A 425 -22.58 5.36 5.13
C ARG A 425 -23.40 4.18 5.66
N ALA A 426 -22.81 2.98 5.70
CA ALA A 426 -23.44 1.80 6.30
C ALA A 426 -23.30 1.75 7.84
N SER A 427 -22.17 2.24 8.36
CA SER A 427 -21.74 2.04 9.74
C SER A 427 -21.67 3.34 10.57
N GLY A 428 -21.83 4.49 9.94
CA GLY A 428 -21.74 5.81 10.57
C GLY A 428 -20.36 6.11 11.14
N ASP A 429 -20.34 6.62 12.37
CA ASP A 429 -19.17 7.21 13.03
C ASP A 429 -17.99 6.27 13.23
N LEU A 430 -18.22 4.96 13.16
CA LEU A 430 -17.22 3.90 13.39
C LEU A 430 -16.04 3.92 12.43
N THR A 431 -16.19 4.62 11.32
CA THR A 431 -15.25 4.64 10.20
C THR A 431 -14.58 6.00 10.04
N ARG A 432 -14.93 6.97 10.90
CA ARG A 432 -14.37 8.34 10.85
C ARG A 432 -12.85 8.34 10.96
N ARG A 433 -12.27 7.44 11.74
CA ARG A 433 -10.81 7.27 11.82
C ARG A 433 -10.20 6.95 10.45
N GLY A 434 -10.82 6.02 9.72
CA GLY A 434 -10.43 5.68 8.34
C GLY A 434 -10.57 6.87 7.40
N LEU A 435 -11.69 7.61 7.45
CA LEU A 435 -11.87 8.82 6.65
C LEU A 435 -10.81 9.88 6.97
N SER A 436 -10.51 10.06 8.25
CA SER A 436 -9.47 10.99 8.68
C SER A 436 -8.09 10.59 8.17
N LEU A 437 -7.79 9.29 8.17
CA LEU A 437 -6.55 8.77 7.57
C LEU A 437 -6.52 9.01 6.05
N LEU A 438 -7.62 8.75 5.34
CA LEU A 438 -7.73 8.99 3.89
C LEU A 438 -7.57 10.47 3.53
N LEU A 439 -8.15 11.39 4.31
CA LEU A 439 -7.99 12.83 4.06
C LEU A 439 -6.52 13.25 4.10
N ARG A 440 -5.73 12.69 5.02
CA ARG A 440 -4.28 12.91 5.07
C ARG A 440 -3.60 12.36 3.82
N THR A 441 -4.05 11.21 3.32
CA THR A 441 -3.43 10.60 2.13
C THR A 441 -3.70 11.38 0.85
N LEU A 442 -4.86 12.03 0.73
CA LEU A 442 -5.23 12.92 -0.37
C LEU A 442 -4.60 14.33 -0.28
N GLY A 443 -3.91 14.64 0.84
CA GLY A 443 -3.38 15.99 1.09
C GLY A 443 -4.45 17.01 1.47
N MET A 444 -5.57 16.58 2.06
CA MET A 444 -6.72 17.41 2.45
C MET A 444 -6.88 17.50 3.98
N SER A 445 -5.77 17.57 4.71
CA SER A 445 -5.73 17.53 6.17
C SER A 445 -6.41 18.73 6.85
N GLN A 446 -6.55 19.87 6.18
CA GLN A 446 -7.27 21.06 6.64
C GLN A 446 -8.75 20.80 6.91
N THR A 447 -9.36 19.88 6.15
CA THR A 447 -10.77 19.49 6.31
C THR A 447 -11.02 18.86 7.68
N LEU A 448 -10.01 18.21 8.27
CA LEU A 448 -10.06 17.58 9.60
C LEU A 448 -10.29 18.59 10.72
N ARG A 449 -9.69 19.78 10.62
CA ARG A 449 -9.76 20.84 11.66
C ARG A 449 -11.19 21.33 11.92
N SER A 450 -12.10 21.09 10.97
CA SER A 450 -13.50 21.53 11.04
C SER A 450 -14.47 20.51 11.67
N GLY A 451 -14.02 19.28 11.92
CA GLY A 451 -14.86 18.19 12.44
C GLY A 451 -14.62 17.94 13.93
N GLN A 452 -15.52 18.38 14.80
CA GLN A 452 -15.50 18.00 16.21
C GLN A 452 -16.08 16.59 16.37
N VAL A 453 -15.26 15.69 16.93
CA VAL A 453 -15.71 14.42 17.51
C VAL A 453 -15.15 14.32 18.92
N GLU A 454 -15.89 13.69 19.82
CA GLU A 454 -15.38 13.23 21.10
C GLU A 454 -14.33 12.12 20.89
N GLU A 455 -13.13 12.52 20.47
CA GLU A 455 -11.94 11.65 20.50
C GLU A 455 -11.26 11.76 21.87
N SER A 456 -10.45 10.76 22.22
CA SER A 456 -9.56 10.91 23.38
C SER A 456 -8.67 12.15 23.18
N PRO A 457 -8.32 12.87 24.26
CA PRO A 457 -7.44 14.05 24.15
C PRO A 457 -6.12 13.75 23.41
N GLN A 458 -5.60 12.53 23.54
CA GLN A 458 -4.41 12.05 22.83
C GLN A 458 -4.62 11.99 21.32
N ARG A 459 -5.74 11.44 20.85
CA ARG A 459 -6.02 11.33 19.40
C ARG A 459 -6.38 12.66 18.78
N ALA A 460 -7.05 13.54 19.53
CA ALA A 460 -7.27 14.91 19.12
C ALA A 460 -5.93 15.64 18.92
N ALA A 461 -4.99 15.51 19.87
CA ALA A 461 -3.64 16.09 19.74
C ALA A 461 -2.86 15.50 18.56
N LEU A 462 -2.95 14.18 18.35
CA LEU A 462 -2.35 13.50 17.20
C LEU A 462 -2.89 14.05 15.87
N GLY A 463 -4.22 14.16 15.77
CA GLY A 463 -4.90 14.67 14.58
C GLY A 463 -4.51 16.10 14.26
N GLU A 464 -4.48 16.97 15.26
CA GLU A 464 -4.12 18.39 15.13
C GLU A 464 -2.63 18.59 14.81
N ALA A 465 -1.74 17.86 15.47
CA ALA A 465 -0.30 17.93 15.20
C ALA A 465 0.02 17.48 13.76
N ASP A 466 -0.57 16.37 13.34
CA ASP A 466 -0.41 15.83 12.00
C ASP A 466 -0.97 16.77 10.92
N ALA A 467 -2.17 17.33 11.14
CA ALA A 467 -2.76 18.30 10.23
C ALA A 467 -1.89 19.57 10.13
N SER A 468 -1.37 20.07 11.25
CA SER A 468 -0.48 21.23 11.28
C SER A 468 0.85 20.96 10.58
N TYR A 469 1.43 19.77 10.75
CA TYR A 469 2.62 19.37 10.03
C TYR A 469 2.40 19.33 8.51
N HIS A 470 1.29 18.73 8.06
CA HIS A 470 0.95 18.66 6.63
C HIS A 470 0.66 20.03 6.01
N ALA A 471 0.07 20.96 6.79
CA ALA A 471 -0.12 22.37 6.39
C ALA A 471 1.18 23.19 6.43
N GLY A 472 2.30 22.62 6.88
CA GLY A 472 3.59 23.30 6.99
C GLY A 472 3.73 24.24 8.20
N GLU A 473 2.78 24.22 9.14
CA GLU A 473 2.79 25.02 10.38
C GLU A 473 3.64 24.32 11.47
N LEU A 474 4.97 24.26 11.31
CA LEU A 474 5.88 23.49 12.16
C LEU A 474 5.82 23.91 13.64
N SER A 475 5.82 25.22 13.93
CA SER A 475 5.71 25.75 15.29
C SER A 475 4.45 25.27 16.00
N ARG A 476 3.31 25.28 15.30
CA ARG A 476 2.03 24.83 15.85
C ARG A 476 2.04 23.33 16.05
N ALA A 477 2.54 22.55 15.08
CA ALA A 477 2.66 21.11 15.20
C ALA A 477 3.47 20.72 16.44
N LEU A 478 4.66 21.31 16.63
CA LEU A 478 5.52 21.03 17.78
C LEU A 478 4.89 21.49 19.11
N THR A 479 4.24 22.66 19.13
CA THR A 479 3.52 23.14 20.33
C THR A 479 2.40 22.18 20.72
N THR A 480 1.62 21.70 19.76
CA THR A 480 0.58 20.68 20.01
C THR A 480 1.18 19.39 20.55
N LEU A 481 2.30 18.94 19.99
CA LEU A 481 3.00 17.73 20.45
C LEU A 481 3.60 17.88 21.85
N ASP A 482 4.08 19.07 22.21
CA ASP A 482 4.61 19.38 23.56
C ASP A 482 3.49 19.43 24.60
N SER A 483 2.29 19.80 24.17
CA SER A 483 1.08 19.88 24.99
C SER A 483 0.31 18.56 25.06
N ALA A 484 0.69 17.57 24.24
CA ALA A 484 -0.04 16.32 24.13
C ALA A 484 0.07 15.52 25.44
N PRO A 485 -1.02 14.87 25.89
CA PRO A 485 -0.95 13.96 27.03
C PRO A 485 0.01 12.80 26.74
N GLU A 486 0.61 12.24 27.79
CA GLU A 486 1.49 11.06 27.67
C GLU A 486 0.75 9.91 26.97
N ALA A 487 1.38 9.37 25.93
CA ALA A 487 0.85 8.29 25.10
C ALA A 487 1.77 7.07 25.16
N LEU A 488 1.21 5.89 24.91
CA LEU A 488 1.94 4.62 24.88
C LEU A 488 1.69 3.92 23.53
N GLY A 489 2.54 2.94 23.22
CA GLY A 489 2.38 2.09 22.04
C GLY A 489 2.36 2.87 20.72
N ALA A 490 1.36 2.60 19.88
CA ALA A 490 1.29 3.13 18.52
C ALA A 490 1.14 4.66 18.46
N ASP A 491 0.32 5.23 19.35
CA ASP A 491 0.08 6.67 19.38
C ASP A 491 1.38 7.41 19.74
N SER A 492 2.15 6.90 20.72
CA SER A 492 3.48 7.43 21.07
C SER A 492 4.45 7.40 19.89
N ALA A 493 4.54 6.24 19.21
CA ALA A 493 5.41 6.09 18.05
C ALA A 493 5.05 7.05 16.92
N TRP A 494 3.76 7.28 16.68
CA TRP A 494 3.31 8.21 15.63
C TRP A 494 3.55 9.68 16.01
N LEU A 495 3.34 10.06 17.28
CA LEU A 495 3.69 11.40 17.78
C LEU A 495 5.19 11.68 17.61
N SER A 496 6.07 10.75 17.99
CA SER A 496 7.52 10.87 17.79
C SER A 496 7.90 10.91 16.31
N THR A 497 7.16 10.19 15.45
CA THR A 497 7.36 10.26 13.99
C THR A 497 7.07 11.66 13.45
N ILE A 498 5.94 12.27 13.82
CA ILE A 498 5.58 13.64 13.40
C ILE A 498 6.58 14.65 13.99
N ARG A 499 6.93 14.51 15.27
CA ARG A 499 7.93 15.36 15.94
C ARG A 499 9.27 15.33 15.19
N GLY A 500 9.76 14.14 14.88
CA GLY A 500 10.98 13.94 14.12
C GLY A 500 10.93 14.55 12.72
N ALA A 501 9.80 14.38 12.01
CA ALA A 501 9.59 15.00 10.70
C ALA A 501 9.59 16.54 10.78
N ALA A 502 8.88 17.11 11.75
CA ALA A 502 8.85 18.55 11.97
C ALA A 502 10.23 19.11 12.34
N LEU A 503 10.95 18.48 13.28
CA LEU A 503 12.32 18.86 13.64
C LEU A 503 13.29 18.80 12.46
N CYS A 504 13.14 17.81 11.58
CA CYS A 504 13.91 17.74 10.34
C CYS A 504 13.63 18.96 9.46
N ASP A 505 12.36 19.33 9.31
CA ASP A 505 11.92 20.47 8.49
C ASP A 505 12.23 21.85 9.11
N GLN A 506 12.45 21.92 10.42
CA GLN A 506 13.04 23.11 11.08
C GLN A 506 14.54 23.28 10.78
N GLY A 507 15.21 22.23 10.27
CA GLY A 507 16.66 22.22 10.10
C GLY A 507 17.45 21.61 11.26
N ARG A 508 16.81 20.83 12.14
CA ARG A 508 17.41 20.22 13.33
C ARG A 508 17.56 18.68 13.18
N PRO A 509 18.33 18.18 12.19
CA PRO A 509 18.31 16.77 11.80
C PRO A 509 18.88 15.81 12.86
N LEU A 510 19.75 16.25 13.78
CA LEU A 510 20.22 15.40 14.87
C LEU A 510 19.12 15.12 15.90
N ALA A 511 18.29 16.12 16.21
CA ALA A 511 17.16 15.94 17.11
C ALA A 511 16.12 15.03 16.45
N ALA A 512 15.83 15.27 15.16
CA ALA A 512 14.98 14.40 14.36
C ALA A 512 15.46 12.94 14.35
N GLU A 513 16.75 12.69 14.11
CA GLU A 513 17.31 11.33 14.12
C GLU A 513 17.09 10.59 15.44
N SER A 514 17.16 11.29 16.58
CA SER A 514 16.91 10.68 17.89
C SER A 514 15.45 10.24 18.06
N GLU A 515 14.51 11.15 17.76
CA GLU A 515 13.06 10.90 17.86
C GLU A 515 12.62 9.77 16.92
N LEU A 516 13.16 9.76 15.69
CA LEU A 516 12.77 8.79 14.67
C LEU A 516 13.32 7.39 14.94
N ALA A 517 14.51 7.29 15.54
CA ALA A 517 15.06 6.02 15.97
C ALA A 517 14.24 5.40 17.11
N GLU A 518 13.76 6.22 18.05
CA GLU A 518 12.87 5.76 19.11
C GLU A 518 11.51 5.33 18.55
N ALA A 519 10.91 6.12 17.66
CA ALA A 519 9.67 5.78 16.98
C ALA A 519 9.77 4.45 16.20
N GLU A 520 10.87 4.23 15.49
CA GLU A 520 11.12 2.98 14.76
C GLU A 520 11.13 1.78 15.73
N GLU A 521 11.85 1.91 16.84
CA GLU A 521 12.00 0.84 17.83
C GLU A 521 10.66 0.49 18.48
N ILE A 522 9.86 1.49 18.86
CA ILE A 522 8.51 1.26 19.39
C ILE A 522 7.65 0.53 18.35
N CYS A 523 7.65 1.00 17.10
CA CYS A 523 6.88 0.36 16.02
C CYS A 523 7.30 -1.11 15.81
N ARG A 524 8.60 -1.39 15.87
CA ARG A 524 9.15 -2.75 15.76
C ARG A 524 8.67 -3.64 16.90
N LEU A 525 8.66 -3.13 18.13
CA LEU A 525 8.24 -3.90 19.32
C LEU A 525 6.75 -4.27 19.29
N ILE A 526 5.89 -3.38 18.80
CA ILE A 526 4.43 -3.61 18.73
C ILE A 526 3.95 -4.23 17.41
N SER A 527 4.86 -4.43 16.45
CA SER A 527 4.57 -4.89 15.07
C SER A 527 3.73 -3.91 14.24
N PHE A 528 3.90 -2.61 14.48
CA PHE A 528 3.28 -1.55 13.69
C PHE A 528 4.12 -1.27 12.43
N VAL A 529 3.90 -2.10 11.40
CA VAL A 529 4.72 -2.11 10.17
C VAL A 529 4.63 -0.80 9.40
N ARG A 530 3.42 -0.24 9.28
CA ARG A 530 3.22 1.04 8.58
C ARG A 530 3.94 2.19 9.29
N GLY A 531 3.80 2.30 10.62
CA GLY A 531 4.49 3.29 11.46
C GLY A 531 6.01 3.22 11.32
N ARG A 532 6.56 2.01 11.36
CA ARG A 532 7.99 1.79 11.13
C ARG A 532 8.44 2.31 9.77
N GLY A 533 7.66 2.05 8.72
CA GLY A 533 7.95 2.54 7.37
C GLY A 533 8.05 4.06 7.27
N TRP A 534 7.10 4.78 7.87
CA TRP A 534 7.11 6.25 7.92
C TRP A 534 8.24 6.81 8.79
N ALA A 535 8.51 6.21 9.95
CA ALA A 535 9.65 6.60 10.80
C ALA A 535 11.00 6.46 10.07
N LEU A 536 11.22 5.33 9.38
CA LEU A 536 12.41 5.08 8.56
C LEU A 536 12.54 6.08 7.40
N LEU A 537 11.43 6.40 6.73
CA LEU A 537 11.40 7.39 5.64
C LEU A 537 11.87 8.76 6.14
N HIS A 538 11.28 9.25 7.23
CA HIS A 538 11.67 10.52 7.82
C HIS A 538 13.11 10.49 8.37
N HIS A 539 13.56 9.34 8.88
CA HIS A 539 14.95 9.18 9.34
C HIS A 539 15.92 9.28 8.18
N ALA A 540 15.58 8.68 7.04
CA ALA A 540 16.35 8.82 5.82
C ALA A 540 16.42 10.28 5.37
N ARG A 541 15.30 11.02 5.43
CA ARG A 541 15.26 12.46 5.12
C ARG A 541 16.19 13.28 6.02
N ALA A 542 16.21 13.01 7.33
CA ALA A 542 17.17 13.64 8.24
C ALA A 542 18.63 13.28 7.89
N CYS A 543 18.89 12.04 7.46
CA CYS A 543 20.20 11.64 6.96
C CYS A 543 20.59 12.36 5.67
N LEU A 544 19.66 12.56 4.72
CA LEU A 544 19.88 13.33 3.50
C LEU A 544 20.22 14.79 3.82
N LEU A 545 19.52 15.41 4.78
CA LEU A 545 19.81 16.77 5.22
C LEU A 545 21.23 16.87 5.81
N MET A 546 21.69 15.85 6.54
CA MET A 546 23.08 15.77 7.02
C MET A 546 24.09 15.29 5.96
N SER A 547 23.69 15.20 4.69
CA SER A 547 24.46 14.67 3.57
C SER A 547 24.91 13.20 3.71
N ARG A 548 24.32 12.40 4.59
CA ARG A 548 24.70 11.00 4.86
C ARG A 548 24.05 10.03 3.84
N ALA A 549 24.41 10.17 2.57
CA ALA A 549 23.76 9.49 1.44
C ALA A 549 23.64 7.96 1.59
N GLN A 550 24.71 7.26 1.98
CA GLN A 550 24.70 5.79 2.13
C GLN A 550 23.74 5.31 3.22
N LYS A 551 23.68 6.01 4.35
CA LYS A 551 22.76 5.68 5.44
C LYS A 551 21.32 5.97 5.00
N ALA A 552 21.09 7.08 4.32
CA ALA A 552 19.78 7.40 3.77
C ALA A 552 19.28 6.34 2.78
N ASP A 553 20.11 5.88 1.85
CA ASP A 553 19.72 4.85 0.88
C ASP A 553 19.33 3.53 1.56
N HIS A 554 20.11 3.10 2.56
CA HIS A 554 19.78 1.92 3.36
C HIS A 554 18.42 2.04 4.06
N LEU A 555 18.19 3.17 4.76
CA LEU A 555 16.93 3.44 5.44
C LEU A 555 15.76 3.54 4.46
N LEU A 556 15.94 4.13 3.28
CA LEU A 556 14.92 4.17 2.22
C LEU A 556 14.59 2.77 1.70
N GLY A 557 15.58 1.88 1.58
CA GLY A 557 15.36 0.47 1.25
C GLY A 557 14.46 -0.22 2.28
N GLN A 558 14.77 -0.05 3.56
CA GLN A 558 13.97 -0.61 4.67
C GLN A 558 12.56 0.00 4.74
N ALA A 559 12.43 1.32 4.57
CA ALA A 559 11.16 2.01 4.51
C ALA A 559 10.29 1.49 3.35
N THR A 560 10.89 1.35 2.16
CA THR A 560 10.21 0.81 0.97
C THR A 560 9.66 -0.59 1.26
N GLN A 561 10.44 -1.46 1.89
CA GLN A 561 9.99 -2.81 2.21
C GLN A 561 8.85 -2.80 3.22
N ALA A 562 8.96 -2.04 4.31
CA ALA A 562 7.92 -1.94 5.32
C ALA A 562 6.60 -1.37 4.74
N LEU A 563 6.68 -0.31 3.95
CA LEU A 563 5.50 0.32 3.33
C LEU A 563 4.87 -0.57 2.25
N ARG A 564 5.68 -1.36 1.53
CA ARG A 564 5.17 -2.39 0.62
C ARG A 564 4.42 -3.49 1.35
N THR A 565 4.98 -4.00 2.45
CA THR A 565 4.30 -5.00 3.30
C THR A 565 2.99 -4.45 3.88
N ALA A 566 2.96 -3.16 4.25
CA ALA A 566 1.75 -2.49 4.70
C ALA A 566 0.73 -2.21 3.58
N GLY A 567 1.12 -2.35 2.30
CA GLY A 567 0.29 -1.92 1.17
C GLY A 567 0.06 -0.40 1.12
N ASP A 568 0.92 0.41 1.74
CA ASP A 568 0.80 1.87 1.78
C ASP A 568 1.37 2.48 0.49
N ILE A 569 0.51 2.64 -0.52
CA ILE A 569 0.88 3.18 -1.83
C ILE A 569 1.43 4.61 -1.72
N ARG A 570 0.81 5.43 -0.86
CA ARG A 570 1.28 6.80 -0.61
C ARG A 570 2.70 6.79 -0.05
N GLY A 571 2.93 5.99 1.00
CA GLY A 571 4.25 5.85 1.60
C GLY A 571 5.31 5.44 0.57
N LEU A 572 4.98 4.49 -0.32
CA LEU A 572 5.89 4.10 -1.41
C LEU A 572 6.21 5.27 -2.34
N ASN A 573 5.23 6.08 -2.74
CA ASN A 573 5.47 7.26 -3.57
C ASN A 573 6.35 8.30 -2.85
N TRP A 574 6.18 8.48 -1.53
CA TRP A 574 7.05 9.34 -0.73
C TRP A 574 8.48 8.79 -0.61
N THR A 575 8.68 7.46 -0.49
CA THR A 575 10.05 6.90 -0.55
C THR A 575 10.70 7.16 -1.91
N ALA A 576 9.94 7.10 -3.01
CA ALA A 576 10.44 7.47 -4.33
C ALA A 576 10.78 8.96 -4.42
N THR A 577 9.99 9.82 -3.76
CA THR A 577 10.25 11.26 -3.67
C THR A 577 11.59 11.54 -2.98
N GLU A 578 11.87 10.89 -1.85
CA GLU A 578 13.15 11.03 -1.14
C GLU A 578 14.33 10.40 -1.92
N ARG A 579 14.09 9.39 -2.75
CA ARG A 579 15.11 8.87 -3.67
C ARG A 579 15.52 9.88 -4.74
N ILE A 580 14.62 10.76 -5.18
CA ILE A 580 14.99 11.89 -6.06
C ILE A 580 15.97 12.81 -5.32
N ARG A 581 15.70 13.13 -4.05
CA ARG A 581 16.60 13.95 -3.24
C ARG A 581 17.97 13.28 -3.03
N LEU A 582 18.01 11.96 -2.85
CA LEU A 582 19.26 11.19 -2.83
C LEU A 582 20.03 11.29 -4.16
N LEU A 583 19.35 11.17 -5.31
CA LEU A 583 19.95 11.32 -6.63
C LEU A 583 20.47 12.74 -6.85
N LEU A 584 19.74 13.76 -6.41
CA LEU A 584 20.25 15.14 -6.42
C LEU A 584 21.46 15.25 -5.48
N LEU A 585 21.48 14.63 -4.31
CA LEU A 585 22.61 14.76 -3.40
C LEU A 585 23.90 14.14 -3.96
N SER A 586 23.84 12.91 -4.51
CA SER A 586 25.03 12.11 -4.80
C SER A 586 25.02 11.37 -6.16
N GLY A 587 24.04 11.64 -7.01
CA GLY A 587 23.85 10.97 -8.31
C GLY A 587 23.75 11.95 -9.49
N PRO A 588 23.54 11.44 -10.71
CA PRO A 588 23.35 12.27 -11.89
C PRO A 588 21.98 12.96 -11.89
N ALA A 589 21.95 14.25 -12.24
CA ALA A 589 20.73 15.06 -12.22
C ALA A 589 19.68 14.58 -13.25
N GLU A 590 20.11 14.02 -14.38
CA GLU A 590 19.23 13.45 -15.40
C GLU A 590 18.45 12.25 -14.86
N ALA A 591 19.09 11.39 -14.05
CA ALA A 591 18.39 10.28 -13.40
C ALA A 591 17.36 10.78 -12.38
N ALA A 592 17.66 11.89 -11.69
CA ALA A 592 16.70 12.53 -10.80
C ALA A 592 15.47 13.06 -11.56
N LEU A 593 15.64 13.66 -12.76
CA LEU A 593 14.52 14.12 -13.59
C LEU A 593 13.62 12.95 -14.04
N VAL A 594 14.21 11.85 -14.51
CA VAL A 594 13.46 10.65 -14.92
C VAL A 594 12.70 10.06 -13.74
N ALA A 595 13.36 9.94 -12.59
CA ALA A 595 12.73 9.45 -11.37
C ALA A 595 11.58 10.38 -10.92
N ALA A 596 11.77 11.70 -10.99
CA ALA A 596 10.77 12.69 -10.63
C ALA A 596 9.53 12.61 -11.51
N GLN A 597 9.67 12.50 -12.83
CA GLN A 597 8.52 12.37 -13.73
C GLN A 597 7.70 11.09 -13.44
N LYS A 598 8.39 9.95 -13.22
CA LYS A 598 7.72 8.70 -12.87
C LYS A 598 7.00 8.80 -11.52
N THR A 599 7.62 9.47 -10.55
CA THR A 599 7.06 9.64 -9.20
C THR A 599 5.87 10.59 -9.20
N LEU A 600 5.91 11.63 -10.04
CA LEU A 600 4.80 12.55 -10.23
C LEU A 600 3.55 11.82 -10.75
N THR A 601 3.70 10.99 -11.79
CA THR A 601 2.59 10.15 -12.29
C THR A 601 2.05 9.20 -11.22
N ALA A 602 2.91 8.66 -10.35
CA ALA A 602 2.47 7.80 -9.25
C ALA A 602 1.66 8.59 -8.19
N HIS A 603 2.05 9.82 -7.87
CA HIS A 603 1.28 10.70 -6.99
C HIS A 603 -0.03 11.18 -7.62
N GLU A 604 -0.05 11.46 -8.93
CA GLU A 604 -1.28 11.78 -9.68
C GLU A 604 -2.31 10.63 -9.60
N GLN A 605 -1.86 9.39 -9.80
CA GLN A 605 -2.72 8.20 -9.69
C GLN A 605 -3.22 7.98 -8.25
N ALA A 606 -2.43 8.36 -7.25
CA ALA A 606 -2.79 8.31 -5.84
C ALA A 606 -3.61 9.53 -5.38
N GLU A 607 -3.75 10.57 -6.22
CA GLU A 607 -4.33 11.87 -5.88
C GLU A 607 -3.67 12.52 -4.65
N ASP A 608 -2.37 12.27 -4.44
CA ASP A 608 -1.58 12.89 -3.35
C ASP A 608 -1.04 14.27 -3.81
N ILE A 609 -1.88 15.30 -3.67
CA ILE A 609 -1.56 16.67 -4.12
C ILE A 609 -0.29 17.20 -3.44
N ARG A 610 -0.08 16.88 -2.16
CA ARG A 610 1.12 17.31 -1.43
C ARG A 610 2.38 16.63 -2.00
N GLY A 611 2.28 15.33 -2.30
CA GLY A 611 3.33 14.56 -2.95
C GLY A 611 3.68 15.11 -4.35
N MET A 612 2.67 15.51 -5.13
CA MET A 612 2.87 16.20 -6.42
C MET A 612 3.65 17.51 -6.23
N GLY A 613 3.25 18.34 -5.27
CA GLY A 613 3.91 19.62 -4.96
C GLY A 613 5.40 19.47 -4.66
N TRP A 614 5.77 18.57 -3.75
CA TRP A 614 7.18 18.31 -3.40
C TRP A 614 7.97 17.63 -4.53
N THR A 615 7.34 16.76 -5.32
CA THR A 615 7.99 16.14 -6.48
C THR A 615 8.30 17.17 -7.56
N CYS A 616 7.36 18.07 -7.87
CA CYS A 616 7.56 19.20 -8.78
C CYS A 616 8.66 20.15 -8.27
N HIS A 617 8.74 20.38 -6.96
CA HIS A 617 9.83 21.14 -6.36
C HIS A 617 11.20 20.50 -6.63
N LEU A 618 11.34 19.19 -6.39
CA LEU A 618 12.60 18.47 -6.65
C LEU A 618 12.92 18.37 -8.15
N LEU A 619 11.90 18.22 -9.00
CA LEU A 619 12.03 18.28 -10.46
C LEU A 619 12.66 19.62 -10.88
N ALA A 620 12.19 20.74 -10.31
CA ALA A 620 12.77 22.05 -10.56
C ALA A 620 14.24 22.16 -10.15
N LEU A 621 14.62 21.58 -9.01
CA LEU A 621 16.03 21.54 -8.59
C LEU A 621 16.90 20.73 -9.55
N GLY A 622 16.37 19.63 -10.09
CA GLY A 622 17.02 18.86 -11.15
C GLY A 622 17.27 19.69 -12.42
N HIS A 623 16.24 20.40 -12.90
CA HIS A 623 16.38 21.28 -14.06
C HIS A 623 17.38 22.41 -13.81
N ALA A 624 17.33 23.02 -12.63
CA ALA A 624 18.23 24.11 -12.28
C ALA A 624 19.70 23.65 -12.23
N ARG A 625 19.98 22.42 -11.78
CA ARG A 625 21.34 21.84 -11.79
C ARG A 625 21.88 21.58 -13.19
N LEU A 626 21.01 21.31 -14.16
CA LEU A 626 21.38 21.19 -15.57
C LEU A 626 21.45 22.55 -16.29
N GLY A 627 21.20 23.66 -15.59
CA GLY A 627 21.16 25.00 -16.17
C GLY A 627 19.88 25.30 -16.97
N HIS A 628 18.84 24.46 -16.86
CA HIS A 628 17.56 24.65 -17.54
C HIS A 628 16.62 25.56 -16.74
N SER A 629 16.96 26.85 -16.62
CA SER A 629 16.25 27.81 -15.75
C SER A 629 14.77 28.02 -16.12
N ALA A 630 14.43 27.94 -17.41
CA ALA A 630 13.04 28.07 -17.86
C ALA A 630 12.16 26.92 -17.35
N ASP A 631 12.64 25.68 -17.51
CA ASP A 631 11.94 24.48 -17.05
C ASP A 631 11.86 24.42 -15.52
N ALA A 632 12.94 24.82 -14.83
CA ALA A 632 12.95 24.92 -13.37
C ALA A 632 11.86 25.87 -12.86
N ARG A 633 11.69 27.02 -13.52
CA ARG A 633 10.62 27.99 -13.17
C ARG A 633 9.22 27.42 -13.43
N VAL A 634 9.03 26.72 -14.55
CA VAL A 634 7.73 26.07 -14.86
C VAL A 634 7.38 25.03 -13.78
N ALA A 635 8.34 24.18 -13.42
CA ALA A 635 8.15 23.17 -12.37
C ALA A 635 7.88 23.80 -10.99
N LEU A 636 8.53 24.92 -10.64
CA LEU A 636 8.22 25.66 -9.40
C LEU A 636 6.82 26.29 -9.41
N LEU A 637 6.35 26.80 -10.55
CA LEU A 637 4.99 27.33 -10.65
C LEU A 637 3.93 26.23 -10.47
N ALA A 638 4.17 25.04 -11.05
CA ALA A 638 3.32 23.87 -10.81
C ALA A 638 3.36 23.44 -9.33
N SER A 639 4.55 23.42 -8.72
CA SER A 639 4.72 23.14 -7.29
C SER A 639 3.91 24.11 -6.41
N ALA A 640 3.96 25.42 -6.71
CA ALA A 640 3.19 26.44 -6.00
C ALA A 640 1.67 26.22 -6.09
N ASP A 641 1.18 25.79 -7.25
CA ASP A 641 -0.24 25.50 -7.46
C ASP A 641 -0.73 24.34 -6.59
N HIS A 642 0.05 23.26 -6.54
CA HIS A 642 -0.23 22.11 -5.68
C HIS A 642 -0.20 22.47 -4.20
N PHE A 643 0.83 23.20 -3.74
CA PHE A 643 0.93 23.61 -2.34
C PHE A 643 -0.21 24.53 -1.91
N ARG A 644 -0.65 25.43 -2.79
CA ARG A 644 -1.84 26.25 -2.54
C ARG A 644 -3.11 25.42 -2.43
N THR A 645 -3.23 24.36 -3.23
CA THR A 645 -4.40 23.47 -3.22
C THR A 645 -4.48 22.65 -1.94
N CYS A 646 -3.34 22.15 -1.44
CA CYS A 646 -3.27 21.36 -0.20
C CYS A 646 -2.94 22.16 1.07
N ASP A 647 -2.88 23.50 0.97
CA ASP A 647 -2.51 24.41 2.07
C ASP A 647 -1.16 24.10 2.75
N ASP A 648 -0.18 23.58 2.00
CA ASP A 648 1.19 23.36 2.52
C ASP A 648 1.99 24.67 2.43
N GLN A 649 1.89 25.48 3.49
CA GLN A 649 2.50 26.80 3.56
C GLN A 649 4.03 26.75 3.54
N LEU A 650 4.61 25.70 4.12
CA LEU A 650 6.06 25.49 4.14
C LEU A 650 6.58 25.19 2.73
N GLY A 651 5.92 24.30 1.99
CA GLY A 651 6.23 24.01 0.59
C GLY A 651 6.10 25.27 -0.29
N ALA A 652 5.05 26.06 -0.06
CA ALA A 652 4.85 27.32 -0.77
C ALA A 652 5.95 28.36 -0.47
N ALA A 653 6.40 28.47 0.79
CA ALA A 653 7.50 29.36 1.18
C ALA A 653 8.83 28.94 0.53
N TRP A 654 9.18 27.65 0.57
CA TRP A 654 10.36 27.12 -0.13
C TRP A 654 10.30 27.36 -1.63
N THR A 655 9.12 27.22 -2.25
CA THR A 655 8.93 27.46 -3.68
C THR A 655 9.13 28.93 -4.03
N ARG A 656 8.61 29.86 -3.22
CA ARG A 656 8.84 31.31 -3.41
C ARG A 656 10.29 31.71 -3.20
N HIS A 657 10.95 31.16 -2.18
CA HIS A 657 12.39 31.31 -2.01
C HIS A 657 13.16 30.88 -3.26
N ARG A 658 12.87 29.69 -3.79
CA ARG A 658 13.51 29.17 -5.02
C ARG A 658 13.21 30.01 -6.26
N LEU A 659 11.99 30.53 -6.41
CA LEU A 659 11.64 31.43 -7.51
C LEU A 659 12.40 32.76 -7.41
N ALA A 660 12.51 33.34 -6.21
CA ALA A 660 13.19 34.61 -5.99
C ALA A 660 14.69 34.52 -6.30
N ILE A 661 15.36 33.42 -5.89
CA ILE A 661 16.79 33.24 -6.18
C ILE A 661 17.10 32.91 -7.65
N LEU A 662 16.14 32.32 -8.39
CA LEU A 662 16.29 32.02 -9.82
C LEU A 662 15.93 33.21 -10.73
N THR A 663 15.41 34.30 -10.17
CA THR A 663 14.98 35.51 -10.88
C THR A 663 16.05 36.61 -10.76
N PRO A 664 16.28 37.46 -11.79
CA PRO A 664 17.32 38.49 -11.76
C PRO A 664 17.20 39.50 -10.59
N ASP A 665 18.35 39.92 -10.06
CA ASP A 665 18.57 40.23 -8.63
C ASP A 665 17.88 41.46 -7.98
N HIS A 666 17.57 42.54 -8.70
CA HIS A 666 17.26 43.82 -8.01
C HIS A 666 15.80 44.00 -7.59
N TRP A 667 14.90 43.14 -8.07
CA TRP A 667 13.47 43.18 -7.75
C TRP A 667 13.01 42.10 -6.77
N GLN A 668 13.94 41.38 -6.12
CA GLN A 668 13.59 40.18 -5.33
C GLN A 668 14.00 40.26 -3.86
N VAL A 669 14.72 41.31 -3.42
CA VAL A 669 15.07 41.49 -2.01
C VAL A 669 13.83 41.65 -1.12
N PRO A 670 12.81 42.46 -1.48
CA PRO A 670 11.57 42.52 -0.71
C PRO A 670 10.86 41.15 -0.59
N GLU A 671 10.85 40.36 -1.66
CA GLU A 671 10.24 39.05 -1.75
C GLU A 671 10.97 38.04 -0.85
N LEU A 672 12.30 38.04 -0.87
CA LEU A 672 13.12 37.21 0.03
C LEU A 672 12.94 37.62 1.50
N ARG A 673 12.80 38.92 1.81
CA ARG A 673 12.49 39.40 3.16
C ARG A 673 11.11 38.94 3.64
N SER A 674 10.10 39.02 2.76
CA SER A 674 8.75 38.50 3.04
C SER A 674 8.82 36.99 3.31
N THR A 675 9.52 36.26 2.45
CA THR A 675 9.67 34.81 2.57
C THR A 675 10.40 34.43 3.88
N ALA A 676 11.41 35.20 4.30
CA ALA A 676 12.08 35.01 5.58
C ALA A 676 11.14 35.23 6.78
N ALA A 677 10.29 36.26 6.73
CA ALA A 677 9.28 36.51 7.77
C ALA A 677 8.28 35.35 7.87
N GLU A 678 7.81 34.84 6.74
CA GLU A 678 6.90 33.69 6.69
C GLU A 678 7.55 32.42 7.23
N PHE A 679 8.81 32.12 6.89
CA PHE A 679 9.53 31.01 7.52
C PHE A 679 9.61 31.15 9.03
N THR A 680 9.69 32.37 9.55
CA THR A 680 9.65 32.64 11.00
C THR A 680 8.29 32.25 11.59
N GLU A 681 7.20 32.66 10.94
CA GLU A 681 5.83 32.33 11.38
C GLU A 681 5.57 30.81 11.35
N LEU A 682 6.09 30.13 10.33
CA LEU A 682 5.96 28.68 10.18
C LEU A 682 6.87 27.90 11.13
N GLY A 683 7.93 28.51 11.67
CA GLY A 683 8.94 27.86 12.52
C GLY A 683 10.02 27.10 11.75
N CYS A 684 10.36 27.53 10.54
CA CYS A 684 11.44 26.96 9.73
C CYS A 684 12.70 27.84 9.79
N ASP A 685 13.48 27.67 10.86
CA ASP A 685 14.72 28.42 11.10
C ASP A 685 15.72 28.31 9.94
N LEU A 686 15.82 27.12 9.32
CA LEU A 686 16.70 26.89 8.17
C LEU A 686 16.29 27.75 6.96
N GLY A 687 14.99 27.75 6.61
CA GLY A 687 14.46 28.55 5.51
C GLY A 687 14.64 30.04 5.75
N GLN A 688 14.40 30.49 6.99
CA GLN A 688 14.64 31.86 7.42
C GLN A 688 16.11 32.26 7.26
N ALA A 689 17.03 31.45 7.79
CA ALA A 689 18.48 31.73 7.75
C ALA A 689 18.99 31.88 6.32
N TRP A 690 18.60 30.96 5.44
CA TRP A 690 18.97 31.02 4.03
C TRP A 690 18.35 32.20 3.30
N SER A 691 17.07 32.53 3.55
CA SER A 691 16.40 33.68 2.93
C SER A 691 17.05 35.01 3.34
N LEU A 692 17.41 35.15 4.62
CA LEU A 692 18.13 36.33 5.14
C LEU A 692 19.54 36.44 4.56
N LEU A 693 20.26 35.32 4.42
CA LEU A 693 21.58 35.32 3.78
C LEU A 693 21.50 35.73 2.31
N GLU A 694 20.48 35.26 1.59
CA GLU A 694 20.22 35.65 0.20
C GLU A 694 19.84 37.13 0.05
N CYS A 695 19.09 37.69 1.00
CA CYS A 695 18.84 39.13 1.08
C CYS A 695 20.16 39.87 1.25
N ALA A 696 20.99 39.44 2.21
CA ALA A 696 22.24 40.08 2.52
C ALA A 696 23.23 40.04 1.33
N LEU A 697 23.25 38.94 0.58
CA LEU A 697 24.08 38.85 -0.62
C LEU A 697 23.66 39.86 -1.71
N ARG A 698 22.35 40.08 -1.90
CA ARG A 698 21.81 40.92 -2.99
C ARG A 698 21.70 42.41 -2.66
N ALA A 699 21.38 42.76 -1.42
CA ALA A 699 21.15 44.15 -1.00
C ALA A 699 22.46 44.98 -0.91
N GLY A 700 23.61 44.33 -0.74
CA GLY A 700 24.90 45.01 -0.50
C GLY A 700 25.01 45.61 0.92
N PRO A 701 26.14 46.24 1.28
CA PRO A 701 26.33 46.85 2.59
C PRO A 701 25.55 48.19 2.69
N SER A 702 24.60 48.28 3.63
CA SER A 702 23.87 49.52 3.95
C SER A 702 23.88 49.79 5.46
N PRO A 703 24.24 51.00 5.92
CA PRO A 703 24.28 51.35 7.34
C PRO A 703 22.89 51.49 8.01
N ASN A 704 21.81 51.54 7.22
CA ASN A 704 20.45 51.76 7.69
C ASN A 704 19.53 50.51 7.62
N GLU A 705 20.06 49.35 7.21
CA GLU A 705 19.26 48.15 7.01
C GLU A 705 19.32 47.19 8.22
N PRO A 706 18.26 46.41 8.48
CA PRO A 706 18.30 45.33 9.46
C PRO A 706 19.49 44.41 9.18
N ASN A 707 20.18 43.98 10.24
CA ASN A 707 21.37 43.14 10.12
C ASN A 707 21.01 41.68 9.77
N GLU A 708 20.42 41.47 8.59
CA GLU A 708 20.00 40.18 8.04
C GLU A 708 21.12 39.14 8.12
N LEU A 709 22.35 39.56 7.84
CA LEU A 709 23.52 38.70 7.89
C LEU A 709 23.81 38.20 9.31
N ALA A 710 23.78 39.08 10.32
CA ALA A 710 23.96 38.63 11.71
C ALA A 710 22.80 37.79 12.23
N GLN A 711 21.56 38.06 11.76
CA GLN A 711 20.42 37.20 12.06
C GLN A 711 20.61 35.80 11.46
N ALA A 712 21.02 35.71 10.19
CA ALA A 712 21.35 34.43 9.54
C ALA A 712 22.44 33.67 10.30
N GLU A 713 23.52 34.34 10.73
CA GLU A 713 24.58 33.72 11.54
C GLU A 713 24.06 33.21 12.88
N THR A 714 23.17 33.96 13.54
CA THR A 714 22.56 33.56 14.81
C THR A 714 21.73 32.28 14.62
N LEU A 715 20.94 32.22 13.54
CA LEU A 715 20.14 31.05 13.21
C LEU A 715 21.01 29.84 12.85
N PHE A 716 22.00 29.98 11.97
CA PHE A 716 22.91 28.88 11.64
C PHE A 716 23.67 28.37 12.89
N THR A 717 24.05 29.27 13.81
CA THR A 717 24.62 28.88 15.10
C THR A 717 23.62 28.07 15.93
N GLY A 718 22.37 28.53 16.05
CA GLY A 718 21.30 27.83 16.77
C GLY A 718 20.97 26.45 16.20
N LEU A 719 21.05 26.31 14.87
CA LEU A 719 20.88 25.04 14.15
C LEU A 719 22.09 24.11 14.27
N ASN A 720 23.23 24.61 14.77
CA ASN A 720 24.54 23.95 14.69
C ASN A 720 24.94 23.62 13.24
N ASP A 721 24.58 24.49 12.29
CA ASP A 721 24.92 24.37 10.88
C ASP A 721 26.24 25.08 10.57
N GLN A 722 27.32 24.31 10.57
CA GLN A 722 28.66 24.83 10.30
C GLN A 722 28.83 25.26 8.84
N GLY A 723 28.08 24.65 7.92
CA GLY A 723 28.11 24.97 6.49
C GLY A 723 27.41 26.30 6.21
N GLY A 724 26.22 26.50 6.78
CA GLY A 724 25.53 27.78 6.74
C GLY A 724 26.35 28.92 7.36
N LEU A 725 27.03 28.66 8.48
CA LEU A 725 27.97 29.61 9.09
C LEU A 725 29.14 29.95 8.15
N ALA A 726 29.73 28.96 7.48
CA ALA A 726 30.78 29.17 6.48
C ALA A 726 30.32 30.12 5.37
N TRP A 727 29.12 29.89 4.84
CA TRP A 727 28.52 30.74 3.81
C TRP A 727 28.25 32.17 4.32
N ALA A 728 27.72 32.32 5.53
CA ALA A 728 27.49 33.63 6.12
C ALA A 728 28.81 34.41 6.31
N GLN A 729 29.88 33.73 6.76
CA GLN A 729 31.21 34.30 6.89
C GLN A 729 31.80 34.69 5.52
N ALA A 730 31.62 33.87 4.48
CA ALA A 730 32.04 34.21 3.12
C ALA A 730 31.33 35.48 2.60
N VAL A 731 30.01 35.60 2.82
CA VAL A 731 29.25 36.81 2.47
C VAL A 731 29.70 38.03 3.29
N ARG A 732 29.97 37.86 4.59
CA ARG A 732 30.52 38.93 5.45
C ARG A 732 31.86 39.44 4.94
N ALA A 733 32.81 38.54 4.70
CA ALA A 733 34.14 38.89 4.21
C ALA A 733 34.04 39.67 2.88
N ARG A 734 33.13 39.24 1.99
CA ARG A 734 32.89 39.95 0.73
C ARG A 734 32.36 41.37 0.92
N ARG A 735 31.50 41.62 1.91
CA ARG A 735 31.00 42.97 2.21
C ARG A 735 32.07 43.90 2.79
N LEU A 736 33.13 43.36 3.39
CA LEU A 736 34.12 44.13 4.14
C LEU A 736 35.33 44.58 3.31
N LEU A 737 35.82 43.80 2.33
CA LEU A 737 37.08 44.12 1.62
C LEU A 737 37.10 43.59 0.16
N PRO A 738 37.40 44.43 -0.85
CA PRO A 738 37.70 43.98 -2.22
C PRO A 738 39.16 43.47 -2.43
N ASP A 739 40.16 43.97 -1.69
CA ASP A 739 41.58 43.88 -2.12
C ASP A 739 42.54 43.04 -1.22
N GLU A 740 42.11 42.52 -0.07
CA GLU A 740 42.97 41.74 0.85
C GLU A 740 42.49 40.29 0.97
N VAL A 741 42.56 39.56 -0.15
CA VAL A 741 41.86 38.28 -0.32
C VAL A 741 42.67 37.07 0.19
N ALA A 742 43.99 37.15 0.31
CA ALA A 742 44.80 35.94 0.55
C ALA A 742 44.88 35.48 2.03
N SER A 743 44.83 36.40 3.01
CA SER A 743 45.11 36.03 4.43
C SER A 743 43.86 35.72 5.26
N LEU A 744 42.68 36.21 4.86
CA LEU A 744 41.41 35.91 5.52
C LEU A 744 40.80 34.57 5.09
N VAL A 745 41.13 34.10 3.88
CA VAL A 745 40.71 32.80 3.35
C VAL A 745 41.27 31.65 4.19
N ASP A 746 42.47 31.79 4.75
CA ASP A 746 43.08 30.80 5.66
C ASP A 746 42.52 30.86 7.09
N LEU A 747 42.00 32.01 7.53
CA LEU A 747 41.46 32.23 8.88
C LEU A 747 39.96 31.90 9.01
N ALA A 748 39.19 32.04 7.93
CA ALA A 748 37.77 31.72 7.88
C ALA A 748 37.49 30.20 7.84
N TRP A 749 38.50 29.38 7.59
CA TRP A 749 38.33 27.97 7.24
C TRP A 749 38.41 26.94 8.38
N ASN A 750 38.43 27.39 9.63
CA ASN A 750 38.48 26.49 10.79
C ASN A 750 37.10 25.93 11.13
N HIS A 751 36.42 25.31 10.16
CA HIS A 751 35.23 24.50 10.43
C HIS A 751 35.65 23.14 11.02
N PRO A 752 34.86 22.56 11.94
CA PRO A 752 35.13 21.26 12.55
C PRO A 752 35.47 20.16 11.52
N GLN A 753 36.54 19.39 11.77
CA GLN A 753 37.04 18.33 10.89
C GLN A 753 36.03 17.17 10.70
N ASP A 754 34.97 17.09 11.51
CA ASP A 754 34.00 16.01 11.54
C ASP A 754 32.77 16.23 10.64
N ILE A 755 32.70 17.36 9.93
CA ILE A 755 31.60 17.72 9.02
C ILE A 755 31.65 16.86 7.74
N HIS A 756 30.49 16.37 7.32
CA HIS A 756 30.35 15.62 6.06
C HIS A 756 30.37 16.57 4.84
N ASN A 757 30.90 16.12 3.69
CA ASN A 757 31.04 16.91 2.47
C ASN A 757 31.89 18.19 2.56
N ARG A 758 32.82 18.26 3.52
CA ARG A 758 33.74 19.39 3.68
C ARG A 758 34.44 19.76 2.36
N GLU A 759 35.00 18.79 1.64
CA GLU A 759 35.75 19.07 0.40
C GLU A 759 34.89 19.80 -0.65
N GLN A 760 33.61 19.44 -0.76
CA GLN A 760 32.67 20.10 -1.67
C GLN A 760 32.35 21.52 -1.20
N LEU A 761 32.09 21.72 0.10
CA LEU A 761 31.89 23.06 0.67
C LEU A 761 33.13 23.95 0.44
N ASP A 762 34.31 23.36 0.59
CA ASP A 762 35.61 23.99 0.35
C ASP A 762 35.80 24.41 -1.10
N GLU A 763 35.39 23.59 -2.07
CA GLU A 763 35.42 23.97 -3.48
C GLU A 763 34.33 24.98 -3.85
N ASP A 764 33.12 24.85 -3.30
CA ASP A 764 31.99 25.72 -3.61
C ASP A 764 32.25 27.16 -3.17
N ILE A 765 32.72 27.35 -1.94
CA ILE A 765 33.06 28.68 -1.42
C ILE A 765 34.29 29.23 -2.17
N ARG A 766 35.29 28.40 -2.54
CA ARG A 766 36.40 28.84 -3.42
C ARG A 766 35.89 29.30 -4.79
N THR A 767 34.93 28.60 -5.37
CA THR A 767 34.31 28.96 -6.65
C THR A 767 33.50 30.26 -6.54
N PHE A 768 32.73 30.42 -5.47
CA PHE A 768 32.01 31.65 -5.15
C PHE A 768 32.95 32.87 -5.08
N TRP A 769 34.15 32.68 -4.53
CA TRP A 769 35.18 33.73 -4.51
C TRP A 769 35.79 33.99 -5.88
N ARG A 770 36.19 32.96 -6.64
CA ARG A 770 36.76 33.13 -8.00
C ARG A 770 35.82 33.85 -8.96
N ALA A 771 34.50 33.70 -8.78
CA ALA A 771 33.51 34.41 -9.60
C ALA A 771 33.66 35.94 -9.51
N SER A 772 34.28 36.49 -8.45
CA SER A 772 34.57 37.92 -8.30
C SER A 772 35.63 38.44 -9.28
N GLU A 773 36.57 37.59 -9.70
CA GLU A 773 37.69 37.97 -10.58
C GLU A 773 37.26 38.05 -12.05
N ALA A 774 36.10 37.46 -12.39
CA ALA A 774 35.64 37.24 -13.76
C ALA A 774 34.46 38.14 -14.21
N GLU A 775 34.20 39.27 -13.53
CA GLU A 775 33.04 40.17 -13.75
C GLU A 775 31.64 39.51 -13.61
N THR A 776 31.58 38.24 -13.21
CA THR A 776 30.33 37.52 -12.91
C THR A 776 29.86 37.76 -11.48
N ARG A 777 28.55 37.98 -11.28
CA ARG A 777 28.01 38.09 -9.91
C ARG A 777 28.17 36.76 -9.17
N PRO A 778 28.62 36.79 -7.90
CA PRO A 778 28.78 35.57 -7.11
C PRO A 778 27.41 34.98 -6.77
N VAL A 779 27.30 33.66 -6.84
CA VAL A 779 26.05 32.95 -6.53
C VAL A 779 26.36 31.84 -5.56
N ILE A 780 25.60 31.76 -4.46
CA ILE A 780 25.66 30.59 -3.57
C ILE A 780 25.01 29.41 -4.31
N PRO A 781 25.72 28.30 -4.55
CA PRO A 781 25.19 27.15 -5.28
C PRO A 781 23.86 26.67 -4.68
N LEU A 782 22.91 26.28 -5.54
CA LEU A 782 21.54 25.96 -5.10
C LEU A 782 21.49 24.85 -4.05
N HIS A 783 22.38 23.86 -4.16
CA HIS A 783 22.44 22.70 -3.26
C HIS A 783 22.90 23.03 -1.84
N ALA A 784 23.53 24.19 -1.60
CA ALA A 784 23.97 24.58 -0.26
C ALA A 784 22.80 24.67 0.73
N ARG A 785 21.59 24.99 0.23
CA ARG A 785 20.35 25.12 1.02
C ARG A 785 19.70 23.79 1.36
N ASP A 786 20.13 22.70 0.73
CA ASP A 786 19.52 21.37 0.86
C ASP A 786 20.26 20.49 1.90
N THR A 787 21.28 21.04 2.56
CA THR A 787 22.14 20.32 3.50
C THR A 787 22.39 21.15 4.76
N VAL A 788 22.57 20.47 5.89
CA VAL A 788 22.97 21.02 7.18
C VAL A 788 24.23 20.30 7.64
N ALA A 789 25.30 21.06 7.82
CA ALA A 789 26.61 20.54 8.20
C ALA A 789 26.75 20.53 9.73
N VAL A 790 26.22 19.49 10.37
CA VAL A 790 26.21 19.39 11.84
C VAL A 790 27.52 18.82 12.38
N SER A 791 28.17 19.50 13.32
CA SER A 791 29.25 18.91 14.14
C SER A 791 28.63 18.07 15.25
N ASP A 792 29.07 16.82 15.40
CA ASP A 792 28.57 15.89 16.42
C ASP A 792 29.54 15.87 17.60
N PRO A 793 29.18 16.40 18.78
CA PRO A 793 30.06 16.46 19.94
C PRO A 793 30.60 15.09 20.37
N ARG A 794 29.88 13.99 20.08
CA ARG A 794 30.31 12.62 20.38
C ARG A 794 31.49 12.22 19.48
N ARG A 795 31.42 12.58 18.19
CA ARG A 795 32.54 12.40 17.25
C ARG A 795 33.69 13.35 17.58
N HIS A 796 33.38 14.60 17.96
CA HIS A 796 34.36 15.60 18.32
C HIS A 796 35.21 15.16 19.54
N LYS A 797 34.60 14.57 20.58
CA LYS A 797 35.34 13.98 21.73
C LYS A 797 36.23 12.81 21.32
N ALA A 798 35.74 11.92 20.46
CA ALA A 798 36.51 10.78 19.96
C ALA A 798 37.70 11.25 19.10
N LEU A 799 37.49 12.26 18.25
CA LEU A 799 38.50 12.86 17.38
C LEU A 799 39.51 13.72 18.15
N ALA A 800 39.07 14.51 19.14
CA ALA A 800 39.94 15.31 20.00
C ALA A 800 40.87 14.43 20.86
N LYS A 801 40.39 13.26 21.31
CA LYS A 801 41.23 12.25 21.99
C LYS A 801 42.30 11.69 21.05
N TYR A 802 42.02 11.64 19.74
CA TYR A 802 42.93 11.13 18.72
C TYR A 802 43.94 12.20 18.26
N LEU A 803 43.51 13.43 18.02
CA LEU A 803 44.36 14.56 17.62
C LEU A 803 45.35 14.99 18.70
N ALA A 804 45.04 14.75 19.98
CA ALA A 804 45.98 14.93 21.09
C ALA A 804 47.24 14.04 21.00
N THR A 805 47.29 13.07 20.07
CA THR A 805 48.45 12.19 19.83
C THR A 805 49.38 12.66 18.72
N GLY A 806 49.09 13.78 18.04
CA GLY A 806 49.99 14.41 17.06
C GLY A 806 50.10 13.72 15.70
N ALA A 807 49.24 12.74 15.38
CA ALA A 807 49.22 12.07 14.08
C ALA A 807 48.16 12.66 13.13
N THR A 808 48.51 12.81 11.84
CA THR A 808 47.54 12.99 10.75
C THR A 808 46.59 11.79 10.72
N PRO A 809 45.28 11.98 10.52
CA PRO A 809 44.34 10.86 10.53
C PRO A 809 44.65 9.94 9.33
N PRO A 810 45.05 8.68 9.53
CA PRO A 810 44.92 7.71 8.45
C PRO A 810 43.42 7.50 8.21
N ALA A 811 43.04 7.15 6.97
CA ALA A 811 41.70 6.64 6.70
C ALA A 811 41.34 5.60 7.76
N ALA A 812 40.15 5.71 8.37
CA ALA A 812 39.75 4.86 9.48
C ALA A 812 40.11 3.40 9.18
N PRO A 813 40.83 2.70 10.06
CA PRO A 813 41.25 1.32 9.79
C PRO A 813 39.99 0.47 9.59
N ARG A 814 39.83 -0.08 8.38
CA ARG A 814 38.64 -0.86 7.98
C ARG A 814 38.94 -2.36 8.01
N CYS A 815 37.94 -3.13 8.41
CA CYS A 815 37.86 -4.56 8.19
C CYS A 815 36.66 -4.85 7.30
N HIS A 816 36.83 -5.80 6.38
CA HIS A 816 35.76 -6.28 5.50
C HIS A 816 35.25 -7.61 6.02
N THR A 817 33.94 -7.67 6.28
CA THR A 817 33.26 -8.95 6.53
C THR A 817 32.68 -9.45 5.22
N ARG A 818 33.04 -10.67 4.84
CA ARG A 818 32.56 -11.33 3.61
C ARG A 818 31.84 -12.62 3.98
N LEU A 819 30.59 -12.74 3.52
CA LEU A 819 29.84 -13.99 3.50
C LEU A 819 29.93 -14.58 2.10
N THR A 820 30.25 -15.86 2.00
CA THR A 820 30.35 -16.58 0.72
C THR A 820 29.48 -17.82 0.81
N LEU A 821 28.47 -17.94 -0.05
CA LEU A 821 27.72 -19.17 -0.23
C LEU A 821 28.61 -20.18 -0.96
N LEU A 822 28.79 -21.37 -0.39
CA LEU A 822 29.67 -22.41 -0.92
C LEU A 822 28.94 -23.43 -1.81
N ASP A 823 27.61 -23.38 -1.86
CA ASP A 823 26.78 -24.35 -2.58
C ASP A 823 25.96 -23.65 -3.67
N ASP A 824 25.82 -24.30 -4.83
CA ASP A 824 25.31 -23.67 -6.05
C ASP A 824 23.77 -23.63 -6.15
N SER A 825 23.01 -24.31 -5.28
CA SER A 825 21.53 -24.31 -5.30
C SER A 825 20.91 -24.88 -4.01
N PRO A 826 20.61 -24.06 -3.00
CA PRO A 826 19.96 -24.54 -1.77
C PRO A 826 18.46 -24.76 -1.97
N THR A 827 17.97 -25.96 -1.68
CA THR A 827 16.53 -26.33 -1.68
C THR A 827 15.99 -26.49 -0.25
N THR A 828 14.67 -26.55 -0.10
CA THR A 828 14.02 -26.84 1.18
C THR A 828 14.57 -28.16 1.78
N HIS A 829 14.94 -28.17 3.07
CA HIS A 829 15.60 -29.28 3.78
C HIS A 829 17.01 -29.67 3.33
N ALA A 830 17.59 -29.03 2.30
CA ALA A 830 19.01 -29.15 1.98
C ALA A 830 19.82 -28.12 2.75
N THR A 831 20.99 -28.53 3.22
CA THR A 831 21.88 -27.65 3.99
C THR A 831 22.71 -26.78 3.04
N ALA A 832 22.59 -25.46 3.19
CA ALA A 832 23.40 -24.45 2.52
C ALA A 832 24.59 -24.04 3.40
N ARG A 833 25.81 -24.08 2.87
CA ARG A 833 27.03 -23.72 3.61
C ARG A 833 27.45 -22.30 3.31
N ILE A 834 27.66 -21.52 4.35
CA ILE A 834 28.05 -20.12 4.29
C ILE A 834 29.38 -19.96 5.00
N LEU A 835 30.39 -19.47 4.27
CA LEU A 835 31.69 -19.10 4.82
C LEU A 835 31.69 -17.61 5.21
N LEU A 836 31.86 -17.31 6.51
CA LEU A 836 32.08 -15.97 7.03
C LEU A 836 33.57 -15.71 7.23
N ARG A 837 34.05 -14.59 6.70
CA ARG A 837 35.43 -14.12 6.86
C ARG A 837 35.47 -12.66 7.29
N VAL A 838 36.44 -12.32 8.14
CA VAL A 838 36.78 -10.94 8.49
C VAL A 838 38.19 -10.67 8.00
N THR A 839 38.36 -9.72 7.07
CA THR A 839 39.65 -9.40 6.46
C THR A 839 40.04 -7.95 6.77
N PRO A 840 41.13 -7.71 7.52
CA PRO A 840 41.63 -6.36 7.76
C PRO A 840 42.24 -5.78 6.48
N GLU A 841 41.99 -4.49 6.21
CA GLU A 841 42.71 -3.76 5.16
C GLU A 841 44.20 -3.58 5.52
N THR A 842 45.05 -3.29 4.53
CA THR A 842 46.50 -3.16 4.72
C THR A 842 46.91 -2.07 5.71
N SER A 843 46.04 -1.08 5.95
CA SER A 843 46.22 0.01 6.92
C SER A 843 45.69 -0.32 8.33
N HIS A 844 45.03 -1.47 8.52
CA HIS A 844 44.42 -1.87 9.79
C HIS A 844 45.49 -2.49 10.73
N PRO A 845 45.48 -2.20 12.04
CA PRO A 845 46.46 -2.76 13.00
C PRO A 845 46.55 -4.31 12.97
N TRP A 846 45.43 -4.99 12.74
CA TRP A 846 45.36 -6.46 12.60
C TRP A 846 46.03 -7.01 11.32
N ALA A 847 46.43 -6.16 10.37
CA ALA A 847 47.08 -6.60 9.12
C ALA A 847 48.59 -6.86 9.29
N SER A 848 49.27 -6.14 10.19
CA SER A 848 50.75 -6.16 10.32
C SER A 848 51.30 -7.19 11.30
N SER A 849 50.51 -7.65 12.29
CA SER A 849 50.92 -8.61 13.32
C SER A 849 49.93 -9.79 13.40
N GLN A 850 50.42 -11.04 13.28
CA GLN A 850 49.57 -12.23 13.45
C GLN A 850 49.21 -12.51 14.91
N ASP A 851 50.08 -12.09 15.85
CA ASP A 851 49.92 -12.35 17.28
C ASP A 851 48.95 -11.36 17.96
N ASP A 852 48.73 -10.17 17.38
CA ASP A 852 47.82 -9.14 17.91
C ASP A 852 46.37 -9.25 17.39
N ARG A 853 46.02 -10.33 16.68
CA ARG A 853 44.67 -10.54 16.15
C ARG A 853 43.74 -11.06 17.25
N PRO A 854 42.67 -10.33 17.62
CA PRO A 854 41.76 -10.80 18.64
C PRO A 854 40.97 -12.01 18.13
N TRP A 855 40.54 -12.84 19.07
CA TRP A 855 39.48 -13.80 18.82
C TRP A 855 38.16 -13.05 18.68
N LEU A 856 37.44 -13.36 17.60
CA LEU A 856 36.10 -12.86 17.34
C LEU A 856 35.10 -13.99 17.48
N THR A 857 33.99 -13.69 18.13
CA THR A 857 32.86 -14.59 18.31
C THR A 857 31.78 -14.20 17.34
N VAL A 858 31.40 -15.16 16.51
CA VAL A 858 30.37 -15.00 15.49
C VAL A 858 29.17 -15.82 15.94
N VAL A 859 28.06 -15.14 16.21
CA VAL A 859 26.77 -15.76 16.53
C VAL A 859 25.86 -15.64 15.33
N ALA A 860 25.38 -16.76 14.81
CA ALA A 860 24.50 -16.84 13.67
C ALA A 860 23.07 -17.16 14.14
N VAL A 861 22.14 -16.22 13.90
CA VAL A 861 20.75 -16.32 14.33
C VAL A 861 19.84 -16.30 13.11
N PRO A 862 19.11 -17.38 12.81
CA PRO A 862 18.07 -17.35 11.80
C PRO A 862 16.91 -16.45 12.27
N LEU A 863 16.52 -15.49 11.43
CA LEU A 863 15.37 -14.59 11.68
C LEU A 863 14.08 -15.09 11.02
N THR A 864 14.20 -16.11 10.16
CA THR A 864 13.11 -16.83 9.51
C THR A 864 13.13 -18.30 9.92
N ALA A 865 12.16 -19.10 9.48
CA ALA A 865 12.03 -20.53 9.80
C ALA A 865 13.16 -21.38 9.17
N ALA A 866 14.34 -21.34 9.77
CA ALA A 866 15.53 -22.09 9.41
C ALA A 866 16.36 -22.44 10.65
N SER A 867 17.21 -23.46 10.56
CA SER A 867 18.20 -23.81 11.58
C SER A 867 19.62 -23.55 11.09
N VAL A 868 20.54 -23.21 12.01
CA VAL A 868 21.95 -22.90 11.70
C VAL A 868 22.89 -23.67 12.62
N GLU A 869 23.89 -24.34 12.05
CA GLU A 869 24.91 -25.08 12.78
C GLU A 869 26.34 -24.75 12.32
N PRO A 870 27.28 -24.45 13.23
CA PRO A 870 27.05 -24.17 14.64
C PRO A 870 26.36 -22.80 14.82
N PRO A 871 25.57 -22.58 15.88
CA PRO A 871 24.96 -21.27 16.17
C PRO A 871 26.01 -20.21 16.57
N THR A 872 27.18 -20.66 17.06
CA THR A 872 28.29 -19.78 17.46
C THR A 872 29.61 -20.39 17.05
N ALA A 873 30.54 -19.57 16.56
CA ALA A 873 31.89 -20.00 16.23
C ALA A 873 32.92 -18.89 16.40
N LEU A 874 34.18 -19.30 16.56
CA LEU A 874 35.32 -18.40 16.77
C LEU A 874 36.13 -18.26 15.48
N LEU A 875 36.54 -17.04 15.15
CA LEU A 875 37.49 -16.79 14.07
C LEU A 875 38.52 -15.72 14.44
N ARG A 876 39.64 -15.72 13.72
CA ARG A 876 40.61 -14.62 13.75
C ARG A 876 40.59 -13.86 12.43
N PRO A 877 40.62 -12.52 12.45
CA PRO A 877 40.71 -11.72 11.24
C PRO A 877 41.88 -12.15 10.35
N SER A 878 41.63 -12.43 9.08
CA SER A 878 42.66 -12.93 8.16
C SER A 878 42.29 -12.71 6.69
N PRO A 879 43.29 -12.41 5.83
CA PRO A 879 43.11 -12.41 4.38
C PRO A 879 43.09 -13.82 3.77
N ARG A 880 43.41 -14.88 4.53
CA ARG A 880 43.39 -16.27 4.04
C ARG A 880 42.00 -16.90 4.18
N GLU A 881 41.54 -17.59 3.15
CA GLU A 881 40.23 -18.29 3.13
C GLU A 881 40.09 -19.34 4.22
N VAL A 882 41.16 -20.10 4.44
CA VAL A 882 41.25 -21.16 5.46
C VAL A 882 41.05 -20.70 6.90
N HIS A 883 40.96 -19.39 7.17
CA HIS A 883 40.75 -18.82 8.50
C HIS A 883 39.32 -18.28 8.69
N GLY A 884 38.42 -18.49 7.72
CA GLY A 884 36.99 -18.22 7.88
C GLY A 884 36.28 -19.30 8.69
N THR A 885 35.03 -19.03 9.01
CA THR A 885 34.15 -19.97 9.72
C THR A 885 32.98 -20.34 8.83
N GLU A 886 32.68 -21.64 8.74
CA GLU A 886 31.55 -22.16 8.00
C GLU A 886 30.33 -22.34 8.90
N PHE A 887 29.15 -22.01 8.34
CA PHE A 887 27.84 -22.19 8.94
C PHE A 887 26.96 -22.98 7.98
N ALA A 888 26.34 -24.04 8.47
CA ALA A 888 25.35 -24.85 7.78
C ALA A 888 23.94 -24.33 8.10
N LEU A 889 23.25 -23.81 7.09
CA LEU A 889 21.86 -23.34 7.18
C LEU A 889 20.92 -24.38 6.59
N THR A 890 19.87 -24.77 7.32
CA THR A 890 18.80 -25.64 6.80
C THR A 890 17.46 -24.90 6.86
N ALA A 891 16.88 -24.61 5.70
CA ALA A 891 15.58 -23.94 5.61
C ALA A 891 14.41 -24.94 5.80
N HIS A 892 13.37 -24.53 6.54
CA HIS A 892 12.20 -25.36 6.82
C HIS A 892 10.99 -25.10 5.90
N ARG A 893 11.07 -24.08 5.04
CA ARG A 893 10.04 -23.74 4.02
C ARG A 893 10.68 -23.05 2.81
N PRO A 894 10.07 -23.06 1.62
CA PRO A 894 10.53 -22.25 0.50
C PRO A 894 10.35 -20.74 0.76
N GLY A 895 11.06 -19.90 0.01
CA GLY A 895 11.03 -18.43 0.12
C GLY A 895 12.35 -17.83 0.60
N ILE A 896 12.33 -16.53 0.92
CA ILE A 896 13.50 -15.79 1.38
C ILE A 896 13.74 -16.06 2.87
N HIS A 897 14.93 -16.54 3.19
CA HIS A 897 15.39 -16.74 4.56
C HIS A 897 16.43 -15.71 4.95
N VAL A 898 16.30 -15.16 6.15
CA VAL A 898 17.20 -14.11 6.65
C VAL A 898 17.98 -14.66 7.82
N ILE A 899 19.30 -14.54 7.78
CA ILE A 899 20.20 -14.91 8.87
C ILE A 899 21.07 -13.71 9.26
N ARG A 900 21.14 -13.47 10.57
CA ARG A 900 21.98 -12.43 11.16
C ARG A 900 23.23 -13.04 11.78
N PHE A 901 24.39 -12.59 11.33
CA PHE A 901 25.69 -12.85 11.95
C PHE A 901 26.08 -11.68 12.84
N THR A 902 26.27 -11.93 14.13
CA THR A 902 26.77 -10.95 15.10
C THR A 902 28.23 -11.25 15.40
N ILE A 903 29.12 -10.32 15.09
CA ILE A 903 30.57 -10.45 15.29
C ILE A 903 30.95 -9.61 16.50
N ALA A 904 31.50 -10.24 17.54
CA ALA A 904 31.90 -9.60 18.77
C ALA A 904 33.35 -9.94 19.15
N LEU A 905 33.98 -9.09 19.95
CA LEU A 905 35.26 -9.42 20.60
C LEU A 905 35.02 -10.51 21.65
N GLU A 906 35.73 -11.63 21.56
CA GLU A 906 35.47 -12.77 22.45
C GLU A 906 35.71 -12.44 23.93
N HIS A 907 36.75 -11.66 24.23
CA HIS A 907 37.12 -11.34 25.61
C HIS A 907 36.22 -10.29 26.29
N THR A 908 35.53 -9.43 25.52
CA THR A 908 34.67 -8.37 26.08
C THR A 908 33.19 -8.54 25.75
N GLY A 909 32.84 -9.40 24.79
CA GLY A 909 31.49 -9.48 24.22
C GLY A 909 31.07 -8.23 23.45
N THR A 910 31.97 -7.28 23.19
CA THR A 910 31.63 -6.05 22.46
C THR A 910 31.30 -6.38 21.02
N VAL A 911 30.06 -6.13 20.60
CA VAL A 911 29.63 -6.33 19.22
C VAL A 911 30.32 -5.29 18.32
N LEU A 912 31.08 -5.79 17.35
CA LEU A 912 31.80 -4.99 16.37
C LEU A 912 30.95 -4.73 15.12
N GLN A 913 30.20 -5.74 14.69
CA GLN A 913 29.43 -5.69 13.45
C GLN A 913 28.28 -6.70 13.47
N GLN A 914 27.18 -6.36 12.82
CA GLN A 914 26.14 -7.32 12.46
C GLN A 914 26.03 -7.37 10.93
N VAL A 915 25.91 -8.56 10.37
CA VAL A 915 25.75 -8.77 8.93
C VAL A 915 24.52 -9.62 8.73
N GLU A 916 23.58 -9.13 7.94
CA GLU A 916 22.42 -9.89 7.53
C GLU A 916 22.61 -10.35 6.09
N THR A 917 22.29 -11.61 5.83
CA THR A 917 22.22 -12.13 4.47
C THR A 917 20.87 -12.78 4.24
N GLU A 918 20.40 -12.62 3.02
CA GLU A 918 19.17 -13.21 2.53
C GLU A 918 19.53 -14.38 1.62
N LEU A 919 18.84 -15.50 1.79
CA LEU A 919 18.98 -16.71 0.97
C LEU A 919 17.60 -17.08 0.44
N GLU A 920 17.45 -16.97 -0.88
CA GLU A 920 16.24 -17.41 -1.56
C GLU A 920 16.28 -18.92 -1.76
N ILE A 921 15.32 -19.63 -1.15
CA ILE A 921 15.16 -21.07 -1.27
C ILE A 921 13.99 -21.32 -2.23
N LEU A 922 14.31 -21.83 -3.42
CA LEU A 922 13.35 -22.11 -4.47
C LEU A 922 12.90 -23.58 -4.38
N ASP A 923 11.61 -23.83 -4.61
CA ASP A 923 11.16 -25.19 -4.92
C ASP A 923 11.70 -25.61 -6.30
N THR A 924 12.10 -26.87 -6.42
CA THR A 924 12.86 -27.43 -7.56
C THR A 924 12.28 -27.00 -8.91
N GLY A 925 12.91 -26.02 -9.57
CA GLY A 925 12.36 -25.47 -10.81
C GLY A 925 13.27 -24.55 -11.63
N HIS A 926 13.85 -23.46 -11.09
CA HIS A 926 14.54 -22.43 -11.89
C HIS A 926 15.83 -21.89 -11.23
N PRO A 927 16.91 -21.59 -12.00
CA PRO A 927 18.18 -21.12 -11.42
C PRO A 927 18.28 -19.59 -11.25
N ALA A 928 18.62 -19.23 -9.99
CA ALA A 928 19.40 -18.12 -9.40
C ALA A 928 19.40 -16.67 -9.94
N GLY A 929 19.12 -15.74 -9.01
CA GLY A 929 19.75 -14.42 -8.91
C GLY A 929 20.17 -14.15 -7.46
N LEU A 930 21.41 -14.51 -7.07
CA LEU A 930 21.91 -14.31 -5.70
C LEU A 930 22.22 -12.82 -5.42
N ALA A 931 21.56 -12.23 -4.43
CA ALA A 931 21.89 -10.90 -3.91
C ALA A 931 23.05 -10.97 -2.90
N ALA A 932 23.94 -9.97 -2.95
CA ALA A 932 25.12 -9.89 -2.10
C ALA A 932 24.79 -9.60 -0.61
N PRO A 933 25.64 -10.03 0.35
CA PRO A 933 25.44 -9.80 1.78
C PRO A 933 25.57 -8.32 2.18
N HIS A 934 24.74 -7.88 3.14
CA HIS A 934 24.68 -6.48 3.60
C HIS A 934 25.28 -6.33 5.00
N ALA A 935 26.27 -5.45 5.12
CA ALA A 935 26.93 -5.12 6.39
C ALA A 935 26.18 -4.03 7.15
N THR A 936 25.74 -4.30 8.39
CA THR A 936 25.07 -3.35 9.28
C THR A 936 26.07 -2.86 10.34
N SER A 937 26.41 -1.57 10.33
CA SER A 937 27.28 -0.99 11.38
C SER A 937 26.46 -0.66 12.62
N LEU A 938 26.74 -1.32 13.74
CA LEU A 938 26.23 -0.94 15.06
C LEU A 938 27.03 0.26 15.58
N ARG A 939 26.41 1.44 15.65
CA ARG A 939 26.88 2.50 16.53
C ARG A 939 26.22 2.32 17.88
N GLY A 940 27.00 1.93 18.89
CA GLY A 940 26.53 1.82 20.27
C GLY A 940 27.63 2.05 21.31
N ARG A 941 27.63 3.29 21.84
CA ARG A 941 28.31 3.83 23.04
C ARG A 941 29.82 4.11 22.99
#